data_AF-A0A260ZV94-F1
#
_entry.id   AF-A0A260ZV94-F1
#
_cell.length_a   1.000
_cell.length_b   1.000
_cell.length_c   1.000
_cell.angle_alpha   90.00
_cell.angle_beta   90.00
_cell.angle_gamma   90.00
#
_symmetry.space_group_name_H-M   'P 1'
#
loop_
_entity.id
_entity.type
_entity.pdbx_description
1 polymer ?
#
loop_
_entity_poly.entity_id
_entity_poly.type
_entity_poly.pdbx_seq_one_letter_code
_entity_poly.pdbx_strand_id
1 'polypeptide(L)'
;MSSTPVTLKAVQSEVSSQTAKSSEAEVKRCEDLILTYSKQLAKEKDITGIRTLVESIRSFYDLIGKARASKLIRDIVEQALTIEQGKQEKDEKIDLLKNCIEWATSNKREFLRRSLQSRLVRLYNDVREFPQAQKLGQELSKELKMLEDRELLIEVSVEESKSAFNLNNLSKAKTALLTAKTSANSAIASPQLQAAVDLQSGVLYSAEERDYKTSYSYFYEAFEGFSNIGDKTNATGALKYMILCKIMLNETEQLPSLLATKEFLPYHSNLRIIAIRAMADAFRKRSLKDFMKALEEHKKELVEDKVVAVHSQNLERNMLEKEISRVIEPYSEIELSYIARVIGMTVPPIEKAIARMILDKKLLGSIDQHGDTVLIYPKAGATKQFTQALSTISKLTKPRRIKFDSEVLDEQFAGNQLFQFVNCSVLREDGLKKEHIWIRNGRILDERTVFFEEKRMADVQVDCSGLILAPGFIDVQLNGGFGIDFSTYNSDDDEYKSGLRAVAKQLLAHGVTSFAPTVITSSPETYHKVLPLLKRTYAWSEGAGILGAHLEGPFISADKRGCHPEQLVITSFGSNPAETIEKVYGSTKNIAIVTMAPELEGAQEAIKYLVAAGTTVSVGHSSAKLGPGEMAVTSGAKMITHLFNAMQSYHHRDPGLIGLLTSSKVTPEHPLYYGIISDGIHTHDSALRIAYHTNPDGLILVTDAIAALGMPDGVHKLGTQTIHVKGFEAKLDGTNTTAGSVASMPYCIRHLIKATGCTIEYALQSATHKPATLLGITSKKGTLAVGSIADFVLIDENVDVKATFCSGSRVFLNKD
;
A
#
# COMPACT_ATOMS: atom_id res chain seq x y z
N MET A 1 -24.50 -40.90 43.59
CA MET A 1 -24.32 -42.36 43.44
C MET A 1 -22.91 -42.68 43.91
N SER A 2 -22.79 -43.72 44.74
CA SER A 2 -21.58 -44.12 45.48
C SER A 2 -20.32 -44.20 44.60
N SER A 3 -19.25 -43.52 45.00
CA SER A 3 -17.93 -43.63 44.39
C SER A 3 -17.28 -44.96 44.79
N THR A 4 -17.71 -46.05 44.17
CA THR A 4 -16.91 -47.28 44.12
C THR A 4 -15.54 -46.93 43.56
N PRO A 5 -14.43 -47.26 44.24
CA PRO A 5 -13.09 -47.00 43.71
C PRO A 5 -12.94 -47.75 42.40
N VAL A 6 -12.82 -47.00 41.30
CA VAL A 6 -12.57 -47.58 39.98
C VAL A 6 -11.19 -48.20 40.07
N THR A 7 -11.08 -49.50 39.83
CA THR A 7 -9.81 -50.23 39.90
C THR A 7 -9.31 -50.52 38.48
N LEU A 8 -7.99 -50.63 38.29
CA LEU A 8 -7.37 -51.01 37.01
C LEU A 8 -8.05 -52.23 36.38
N LYS A 9 -8.43 -53.22 37.19
CA LYS A 9 -9.16 -54.42 36.75
C LYS A 9 -10.55 -54.13 36.17
N ALA A 10 -11.28 -53.17 36.74
CA ALA A 10 -12.59 -52.77 36.24
C ALA A 10 -12.48 -52.02 34.90
N VAL A 11 -11.44 -51.20 34.74
CA VAL A 11 -11.13 -50.54 33.46
C VAL A 11 -10.72 -51.57 32.40
N GLN A 12 -9.86 -52.53 32.76
CA GLN A 12 -9.43 -53.60 31.86
C GLN A 12 -10.56 -54.54 31.44
N SER A 13 -11.47 -54.89 32.36
CA SER A 13 -12.63 -55.74 32.05
C SER A 13 -13.60 -55.05 31.11
N GLU A 14 -13.85 -53.76 31.33
CA GLU A 14 -14.77 -52.97 30.49
C GLU A 14 -14.14 -52.66 29.12
N VAL A 15 -12.82 -52.47 29.03
CA VAL A 15 -12.11 -52.32 27.75
C VAL A 15 -12.12 -53.63 26.94
N SER A 16 -11.94 -54.77 27.61
CA SER A 16 -11.91 -56.09 26.96
C SER A 16 -13.30 -56.59 26.53
N SER A 17 -14.38 -56.06 27.12
CA SER A 17 -15.76 -56.39 26.74
C SER A 17 -16.27 -55.63 25.51
N GLN A 18 -15.56 -54.59 25.04
CA GLN A 18 -15.95 -53.83 23.86
C GLN A 18 -15.48 -54.51 22.57
N THR A 19 -16.36 -54.59 21.58
CA THR A 19 -16.05 -55.14 20.24
C THR A 19 -16.43 -54.13 19.17
N ALA A 20 -16.05 -54.35 17.91
CA ALA A 20 -16.38 -53.47 16.79
C ALA A 20 -17.90 -53.28 16.52
N LYS A 21 -18.78 -53.97 17.26
CA LYS A 21 -20.25 -53.87 17.21
C LYS A 21 -20.89 -53.12 18.40
N SER A 22 -20.10 -52.62 19.35
CA SER A 22 -20.61 -51.89 20.52
C SER A 22 -21.29 -50.57 20.13
N SER A 23 -22.29 -50.15 20.90
CA SER A 23 -23.01 -48.89 20.65
C SER A 23 -22.15 -47.65 20.97
N GLU A 24 -22.39 -46.53 20.29
CA GLU A 24 -21.62 -45.29 20.51
C GLU A 24 -21.72 -44.77 21.97
N ALA A 25 -22.83 -45.07 22.66
CA ALA A 25 -23.02 -44.74 24.07
C ALA A 25 -22.13 -45.56 25.02
N GLU A 26 -21.89 -46.84 24.71
CA GLU A 26 -21.03 -47.73 25.51
C GLU A 26 -19.56 -47.34 25.36
N VAL A 27 -19.12 -47.02 24.14
CA VAL A 27 -17.77 -46.53 23.87
C VAL A 27 -17.48 -45.23 24.62
N LYS A 28 -18.44 -44.28 24.63
CA LYS A 28 -18.31 -43.02 25.37
C LYS A 28 -18.26 -43.22 26.89
N ARG A 29 -19.04 -44.16 27.43
CA ARG A 29 -19.00 -44.53 28.85
C ARG A 29 -17.63 -45.09 29.25
N CYS A 30 -17.01 -45.91 28.40
CA CYS A 30 -15.62 -46.36 28.59
C CYS A 30 -14.62 -45.20 28.60
N GLU A 31 -14.72 -44.26 27.65
CA GLU A 31 -13.85 -43.07 27.60
C GLU A 31 -13.93 -42.26 28.92
N ASP A 32 -15.16 -42.01 29.40
CA ASP A 32 -15.39 -41.26 30.65
C ASP A 32 -14.86 -42.00 31.90
N LEU A 33 -14.96 -43.34 31.93
CA LEU A 33 -14.40 -44.17 33.00
C LEU A 33 -12.86 -44.12 33.03
N ILE A 34 -12.21 -44.20 31.86
CA ILE A 34 -10.75 -44.10 31.73
C ILE A 34 -10.27 -42.72 32.23
N LEU A 35 -10.93 -41.64 31.81
CA LEU A 35 -10.59 -40.29 32.24
C LEU A 35 -10.82 -40.08 33.76
N THR A 36 -11.87 -40.67 34.31
CA THR A 36 -12.15 -40.58 35.76
C THR A 36 -11.09 -41.31 36.57
N TYR A 37 -10.65 -42.49 36.12
CA TYR A 37 -9.58 -43.24 36.76
C TYR A 37 -8.22 -42.53 36.65
N SER A 38 -7.90 -41.97 35.47
CA SER A 38 -6.69 -41.14 35.28
C SER A 38 -6.66 -39.94 36.23
N LYS A 39 -7.80 -39.25 36.43
CA LYS A 39 -7.92 -38.15 37.41
C LYS A 39 -7.73 -38.63 38.85
N GLN A 40 -8.17 -39.84 39.18
CA GLN A 40 -7.96 -40.42 40.50
C GLN A 40 -6.47 -40.71 40.73
N LEU A 41 -5.79 -41.35 39.77
CA LEU A 41 -4.35 -41.61 39.83
C LEU A 41 -3.54 -40.31 39.91
N ALA A 42 -3.95 -39.26 39.19
CA ALA A 42 -3.31 -37.94 39.28
C ALA A 42 -3.46 -37.31 40.68
N LYS A 43 -4.59 -37.52 41.37
CA LYS A 43 -4.77 -37.09 42.77
C LYS A 43 -3.93 -37.91 43.74
N GLU A 44 -3.78 -39.20 43.48
CA GLU A 44 -2.95 -40.14 44.25
C GLU A 44 -1.44 -39.97 43.96
N LYS A 45 -1.10 -39.18 42.93
CA LYS A 45 0.26 -38.86 42.46
C LYS A 45 1.06 -40.07 41.94
N ASP A 46 0.38 -41.09 41.43
CA ASP A 46 1.02 -42.29 40.89
C ASP A 46 1.25 -42.20 39.37
N ILE A 47 2.47 -41.80 38.98
CA ILE A 47 2.88 -41.70 37.56
C ILE A 47 3.04 -43.09 36.93
N THR A 48 3.52 -44.07 37.70
CA THR A 48 3.72 -45.45 37.23
C THR A 48 2.39 -46.16 36.94
N GLY A 49 1.37 -45.90 37.75
CA GLY A 49 0.00 -46.33 37.53
C GLY A 49 -0.60 -45.72 36.26
N ILE A 50 -0.33 -44.44 35.97
CA ILE A 50 -0.78 -43.80 34.73
C ILE A 50 -0.07 -44.41 33.51
N ARG A 51 1.22 -44.71 33.60
CA ARG A 51 1.93 -45.43 32.53
C ARG A 51 1.31 -46.79 32.24
N THR A 52 1.05 -47.57 33.30
CA THR A 52 0.42 -48.89 33.20
C THR A 52 -1.00 -48.77 32.61
N LEU A 53 -1.73 -47.73 32.98
CA LEU A 53 -3.04 -47.43 32.40
C LEU A 53 -2.92 -47.20 30.89
N VAL A 54 -2.03 -46.30 30.45
CA VAL A 54 -1.80 -45.97 29.03
C VAL A 54 -1.40 -47.19 28.21
N GLU A 55 -0.60 -48.10 28.77
CA GLU A 55 -0.22 -49.36 28.13
C GLU A 55 -1.41 -50.33 28.03
N SER A 56 -2.23 -50.44 29.08
CA SER A 56 -3.37 -51.36 29.13
C SER A 56 -4.53 -50.97 28.21
N ILE A 57 -4.69 -49.68 27.92
CA ILE A 57 -5.77 -49.17 27.06
C ILE A 57 -5.38 -49.11 25.57
N ARG A 58 -4.22 -49.67 25.18
CA ARG A 58 -3.75 -49.65 23.78
C ARG A 58 -4.69 -50.37 22.82
N SER A 59 -5.26 -51.50 23.23
CA SER A 59 -6.25 -52.25 22.47
C SER A 59 -7.54 -51.46 22.22
N PHE A 60 -7.89 -50.55 23.13
CA PHE A 60 -9.06 -49.67 23.00
C PHE A 60 -8.87 -48.60 21.91
N TYR A 61 -7.63 -48.20 21.62
CA TYR A 61 -7.35 -47.16 20.63
C TYR A 61 -7.63 -47.56 19.18
N ASP A 62 -7.73 -48.85 18.88
CA ASP A 62 -8.09 -49.36 17.55
C ASP A 62 -9.62 -49.45 17.37
N LEU A 63 -10.36 -49.51 18.47
CA LEU A 63 -11.83 -49.50 18.50
C LEU A 63 -12.41 -48.09 18.31
N ILE A 64 -11.67 -47.05 18.73
CA ILE A 64 -12.10 -45.64 18.62
C ILE A 64 -11.41 -44.93 17.45
N GLY A 65 -12.09 -43.95 16.86
CA GLY A 65 -11.53 -43.16 15.75
C GLY A 65 -10.20 -42.46 16.13
N LYS A 66 -9.29 -42.33 15.16
CA LYS A 66 -7.92 -41.80 15.35
C LYS A 66 -7.88 -40.47 16.11
N ALA A 67 -8.83 -39.55 15.86
CA ALA A 67 -8.91 -38.26 16.54
C ALA A 67 -9.34 -38.37 18.01
N ARG A 68 -10.31 -39.23 18.33
CA ARG A 68 -10.77 -39.48 19.72
C ARG A 68 -9.68 -40.14 20.55
N ALA A 69 -8.98 -41.14 20.00
CA ALA A 69 -7.80 -41.73 20.66
C ALA A 69 -6.69 -40.73 20.91
N SER A 70 -6.40 -39.85 19.94
CA SER A 70 -5.37 -38.83 20.10
C SER A 70 -5.74 -37.80 21.16
N LYS A 71 -7.03 -37.48 21.33
CA LYS A 71 -7.51 -36.64 22.43
C LYS A 71 -7.36 -37.33 23.78
N LEU A 72 -7.81 -38.58 23.89
CA LEU A 72 -7.75 -39.36 25.13
C LEU A 72 -6.30 -39.51 25.66
N ILE A 73 -5.35 -39.83 24.78
CA ILE A 73 -3.93 -39.95 25.15
C ILE A 73 -3.39 -38.60 25.65
N ARG A 74 -3.68 -37.49 24.95
CA ARG A 74 -3.23 -36.16 25.36
C ARG A 74 -3.81 -35.76 26.72
N ASP A 75 -5.09 -36.02 26.96
CA ASP A 75 -5.76 -35.68 28.22
C ASP A 75 -5.17 -36.46 29.41
N ILE A 76 -4.84 -37.75 29.21
CA ILE A 76 -4.19 -38.58 30.24
C ILE A 76 -2.75 -38.12 30.51
N VAL A 77 -1.99 -37.83 29.46
CA VAL A 77 -0.62 -37.31 29.59
C VAL A 77 -0.60 -35.96 30.29
N GLU A 78 -1.51 -35.04 29.97
CA GLU A 78 -1.57 -33.73 30.62
C GLU A 78 -1.88 -33.86 32.13
N GLN A 79 -2.75 -34.80 32.49
CA GLN A 79 -3.01 -35.12 33.90
C GLN A 79 -1.77 -35.67 34.61
N ALA A 80 -0.94 -36.48 33.95
CA ALA A 80 0.34 -36.92 34.52
C ALA A 80 1.35 -35.78 34.69
N LEU A 81 1.37 -34.82 33.75
CA LEU A 81 2.32 -33.71 33.78
C LEU A 81 2.02 -32.68 34.87
N THR A 82 0.74 -32.47 35.20
CA THR A 82 0.29 -31.55 36.27
C THR A 82 0.65 -31.97 37.70
N ILE A 83 1.14 -33.20 37.90
CA ILE A 83 1.55 -33.69 39.23
C ILE A 83 2.85 -33.01 39.65
N GLU A 84 2.85 -32.12 40.64
CA GLU A 84 4.07 -31.50 41.17
C GLU A 84 4.64 -32.28 42.35
N GLN A 85 5.66 -33.12 42.13
CA GLN A 85 6.57 -33.61 43.17
C GLN A 85 8.03 -33.66 42.63
N GLY A 86 8.96 -34.25 43.39
CA GLY A 86 10.40 -33.92 43.42
C GLY A 86 11.27 -34.37 42.24
N LYS A 87 12.60 -34.34 42.43
CA LYS A 87 13.63 -34.57 41.38
C LYS A 87 13.54 -35.93 40.66
N GLN A 88 13.07 -37.00 41.30
CA GLN A 88 13.02 -38.36 40.72
C GLN A 88 11.91 -38.51 39.66
N GLU A 89 10.91 -37.63 39.62
CA GLU A 89 9.77 -37.73 38.70
C GLU A 89 10.02 -37.13 37.33
N LYS A 90 11.09 -36.35 37.18
CA LYS A 90 11.43 -35.70 35.90
C LYS A 90 11.71 -36.75 34.83
N ASP A 91 12.48 -37.77 35.19
CA ASP A 91 12.83 -38.86 34.28
C ASP A 91 11.63 -39.75 33.99
N GLU A 92 10.77 -40.03 34.99
CA GLU A 92 9.55 -40.82 34.79
C GLU A 92 8.55 -40.15 33.85
N LYS A 93 8.39 -38.82 33.92
CA LYS A 93 7.54 -38.05 33.00
C LYS A 93 8.10 -38.04 31.58
N ILE A 94 9.43 -37.92 31.44
CA ILE A 94 10.12 -37.99 30.15
C ILE A 94 9.94 -39.38 29.54
N ASP A 95 10.11 -40.44 30.33
CA ASP A 95 9.98 -41.83 29.89
C ASP A 95 8.55 -42.18 29.50
N LEU A 96 7.54 -41.68 30.23
CA LEU A 96 6.13 -41.80 29.84
C LEU A 96 5.88 -41.20 28.45
N LEU A 97 6.35 -39.96 28.22
CA LEU A 97 6.20 -39.28 26.93
C LEU A 97 6.94 -40.00 25.81
N LYS A 98 8.18 -40.46 26.04
CA LYS A 98 8.97 -41.24 25.06
C LYS A 98 8.25 -42.53 24.68
N ASN A 99 7.73 -43.27 25.66
CA ASN A 99 6.98 -44.50 25.44
C ASN A 99 5.70 -44.23 24.60
N CYS A 100 4.97 -43.16 24.89
CA CYS A 100 3.83 -42.74 24.08
C CYS A 100 4.22 -42.34 22.64
N ILE A 101 5.36 -41.68 22.46
CA ILE A 101 5.89 -41.29 21.14
C ILE A 101 6.33 -42.52 20.33
N GLU A 102 7.01 -43.48 20.95
CA GLU A 102 7.41 -44.75 20.32
C GLU A 102 6.19 -45.54 19.86
N TRP A 103 5.16 -45.60 20.71
CA TRP A 103 3.89 -46.24 20.35
C TRP A 103 3.19 -45.51 19.19
N ALA A 104 3.12 -44.18 19.22
CA ALA A 104 2.52 -43.41 18.13
C ALA A 104 3.27 -43.60 16.80
N THR A 105 4.60 -43.72 16.85
CA THR A 105 5.46 -43.99 15.69
C THR A 105 5.22 -45.39 15.13
N SER A 106 5.17 -46.40 16.00
CA SER A 106 4.93 -47.80 15.61
C SER A 106 3.57 -47.99 14.94
N ASN A 107 2.55 -47.23 15.37
CA ASN A 107 1.20 -47.29 14.83
C ASN A 107 0.92 -46.27 13.71
N LYS A 108 1.96 -45.61 13.17
CA LYS A 108 1.85 -44.60 12.10
C LYS A 108 0.84 -43.47 12.42
N ARG A 109 0.77 -43.05 13.69
CA ARG A 109 -0.09 -41.96 14.18
C ARG A 109 0.69 -40.64 14.22
N GLU A 110 1.00 -40.10 13.04
CA GLU A 110 1.90 -38.95 12.85
C GLU A 110 1.46 -37.68 13.61
N PHE A 111 0.17 -37.32 13.56
CA PHE A 111 -0.34 -36.12 14.27
C PHE A 111 -0.17 -36.21 15.79
N LEU A 112 -0.48 -37.38 16.36
CA LEU A 112 -0.30 -37.63 17.79
C LEU A 112 1.19 -37.61 18.17
N ARG A 113 2.06 -38.22 17.34
CA ARG A 113 3.51 -38.19 17.55
C ARG A 113 4.02 -36.76 17.67
N ARG A 114 3.68 -35.89 16.72
CA ARG A 114 4.13 -34.49 16.70
C ARG A 114 3.61 -33.69 17.88
N SER A 115 2.34 -33.87 18.25
CA SER A 115 1.76 -33.20 19.43
C SER A 115 2.45 -33.63 20.73
N LEU A 116 2.76 -34.93 20.88
CA LEU A 116 3.52 -35.44 22.03
C LEU A 116 4.97 -34.97 22.03
N GLN A 117 5.61 -34.88 20.86
CA GLN A 117 6.97 -34.33 20.73
C GLN A 117 7.01 -32.83 21.09
N SER A 118 6.01 -32.03 20.67
CA SER A 118 5.87 -30.63 21.09
C SER A 118 5.77 -30.53 22.62
N ARG A 119 4.92 -31.36 23.24
CA ARG A 119 4.79 -31.40 24.70
C ARG A 119 6.09 -31.82 25.40
N LEU A 120 6.84 -32.74 24.81
CA LEU A 120 8.14 -33.18 25.31
C LEU A 120 9.20 -32.06 25.24
N VAL A 121 9.22 -31.25 24.17
CA VAL A 121 10.09 -30.06 24.10
C VAL A 121 9.79 -29.10 25.26
N ARG A 122 8.50 -28.83 25.52
CA ARG A 122 8.08 -27.99 26.66
C ARG A 122 8.50 -28.59 28.01
N LEU A 123 8.36 -29.90 28.20
CA LEU A 123 8.82 -30.57 29.43
C LEU A 123 10.34 -30.45 29.61
N TYR A 124 11.13 -30.60 28.55
CA TYR A 124 12.59 -30.42 28.64
C TYR A 124 12.96 -28.98 29.06
N ASN A 125 12.22 -27.97 28.58
CA ASN A 125 12.38 -26.59 29.05
C ASN A 125 12.04 -26.43 30.53
N ASP A 126 10.92 -27.00 30.99
CA ASP A 126 10.50 -26.95 32.40
C ASP A 126 11.53 -27.64 33.33
N VAL A 127 12.13 -28.73 32.85
CA VAL A 127 13.15 -29.51 33.58
C VAL A 127 14.54 -28.85 33.57
N ARG A 128 14.76 -27.86 32.68
CA ARG A 128 16.04 -27.18 32.37
C ARG A 128 17.04 -28.00 31.54
N GLU A 129 16.57 -28.98 30.77
CA GLU A 129 17.36 -29.78 29.81
C GLU A 129 17.36 -29.12 28.41
N PHE A 130 17.87 -27.89 28.34
CA PHE A 130 17.79 -27.06 27.14
C PHE A 130 18.46 -27.66 25.88
N PRO A 131 19.59 -28.38 25.95
CA PRO A 131 20.19 -28.99 24.76
C PRO A 131 19.29 -30.05 24.10
N GLN A 132 18.58 -30.84 24.91
CA GLN A 132 17.65 -31.86 24.40
C GLN A 132 16.38 -31.22 23.83
N ALA A 133 15.84 -30.19 24.50
CA ALA A 133 14.73 -29.39 23.97
C ALA A 133 15.07 -28.82 22.59
N GLN A 134 16.27 -28.25 22.45
CA GLN A 134 16.72 -27.65 21.21
C GLN A 134 16.87 -28.68 20.08
N LYS A 135 17.47 -29.85 20.35
CA LYS A 135 17.66 -30.89 19.34
C LYS A 135 16.31 -31.39 18.81
N LEU A 136 15.40 -31.76 19.73
CA LEU A 136 14.08 -32.26 19.37
C LEU A 136 13.23 -31.19 18.67
N GLY A 137 13.28 -29.94 19.15
CA GLY A 137 12.56 -28.81 18.55
C GLY A 137 13.01 -28.53 17.12
N GLN A 138 14.31 -28.64 16.81
CA GLN A 138 14.82 -28.44 15.45
C GLN A 138 14.40 -29.53 14.47
N GLU A 139 14.40 -30.80 14.92
CA GLU A 139 13.92 -31.93 14.11
C GLU A 139 12.43 -31.76 13.80
N LEU A 140 11.63 -31.43 14.82
CA LEU A 140 10.19 -31.24 14.69
C LEU A 140 9.82 -29.99 13.85
N SER A 141 10.53 -28.87 14.04
CA SER A 141 10.30 -27.63 13.27
C SER A 141 10.54 -27.83 11.77
N LYS A 142 11.57 -28.61 11.38
CA LYS A 142 11.82 -28.97 9.98
C LYS A 142 10.67 -29.78 9.40
N GLU A 143 10.14 -30.74 10.16
CA GLU A 143 9.03 -31.58 9.73
C GLU A 143 7.74 -30.75 9.57
N LEU A 144 7.41 -29.92 10.55
CA LEU A 144 6.19 -29.09 10.56
C LEU A 144 6.18 -28.04 9.44
N LYS A 145 7.34 -27.49 9.09
CA LYS A 145 7.49 -26.56 7.95
C LYS A 145 7.09 -27.18 6.61
N MET A 146 7.27 -28.49 6.43
CA MET A 146 6.90 -29.19 5.19
C MET A 146 5.41 -29.51 5.09
N LEU A 147 4.67 -29.45 6.21
CA LEU A 147 3.32 -29.98 6.33
C LEU A 147 2.26 -28.91 6.55
N GLU A 148 2.67 -27.65 6.64
CA GLU A 148 1.82 -26.47 6.86
C GLU A 148 0.94 -26.51 8.12
N ASP A 149 1.28 -27.31 9.12
CA ASP A 149 0.64 -27.27 10.45
C ASP A 149 1.20 -26.07 11.26
N ARG A 150 0.61 -24.91 11.00
CA ARG A 150 1.11 -23.62 11.50
C ARG A 150 0.91 -23.43 12.99
N GLU A 151 -0.16 -23.97 13.58
CA GLU A 151 -0.45 -23.81 15.01
C GLU A 151 0.58 -24.53 15.87
N LEU A 152 0.88 -25.80 15.54
CA LEU A 152 1.90 -26.59 16.24
C LEU A 152 3.32 -26.05 15.97
N LEU A 153 3.56 -25.50 14.77
CA LEU A 153 4.83 -24.85 14.45
C LEU A 153 5.09 -23.61 15.32
N ILE A 154 4.05 -22.82 15.62
CA ILE A 154 4.17 -21.67 16.52
C ILE A 154 4.59 -22.14 17.92
N GLU A 155 3.89 -23.12 18.49
CA GLU A 155 4.19 -23.66 19.82
C GLU A 155 5.65 -24.13 19.93
N VAL A 156 6.09 -24.97 19.00
CA VAL A 156 7.46 -25.51 18.97
C VAL A 156 8.50 -24.41 18.79
N SER A 157 8.22 -23.43 17.92
CA SER A 157 9.16 -22.33 17.65
C SER A 157 9.31 -21.39 18.85
N VAL A 158 8.25 -21.16 19.62
CA VAL A 158 8.33 -20.39 20.88
C VAL A 158 9.17 -21.15 21.92
N GLU A 159 8.95 -22.45 22.08
CA GLU A 159 9.74 -23.27 23.03
C GLU A 159 11.21 -23.41 22.59
N GLU A 160 11.48 -23.48 21.28
CA GLU A 160 12.83 -23.44 20.72
C GLU A 160 13.50 -22.10 21.07
N SER A 161 12.79 -20.98 20.90
CA SER A 161 13.29 -19.65 21.26
C SER A 161 13.64 -19.54 22.75
N LYS A 162 12.79 -20.06 23.64
CA LYS A 162 13.04 -20.11 25.09
C LYS A 162 14.28 -20.92 25.44
N SER A 163 14.44 -22.10 24.84
CA SER A 163 15.61 -22.97 25.08
C SER A 163 16.92 -22.30 24.63
N ALA A 164 16.92 -21.68 23.44
CA ALA A 164 18.06 -20.95 22.90
C ALA A 164 18.44 -19.73 23.74
N PHE A 165 17.44 -18.98 24.24
CA PHE A 165 17.68 -17.85 25.15
C PHE A 165 18.37 -18.29 26.45
N ASN A 166 17.92 -19.39 27.06
CA ASN A 166 18.54 -19.93 28.27
C ASN A 166 19.97 -20.44 28.04
N LEU A 167 20.28 -20.92 26.83
CA LEU A 167 21.64 -21.28 26.39
C LEU A 167 22.52 -20.07 26.02
N ASN A 168 22.03 -18.84 26.20
CA ASN A 168 22.65 -17.57 25.77
C ASN A 168 22.93 -17.48 24.24
N ASN A 169 22.18 -18.22 23.41
CA ASN A 169 22.28 -18.14 21.96
C ASN A 169 21.15 -17.24 21.39
N LEU A 170 21.36 -15.92 21.48
CA LEU A 170 20.37 -14.91 21.09
C LEU A 170 20.04 -14.94 19.59
N SER A 171 21.03 -15.17 18.74
CA SER A 171 20.84 -15.27 17.29
C SER A 171 19.85 -16.37 16.93
N LYS A 172 20.04 -17.56 17.52
CA LYS A 172 19.15 -18.70 17.29
C LYS A 172 17.76 -18.47 17.89
N ALA A 173 17.69 -17.87 19.09
CA ALA A 173 16.42 -17.53 19.72
C ALA A 173 15.56 -16.57 18.86
N LYS A 174 16.22 -15.60 18.21
CA LYS A 174 15.59 -14.65 17.28
C LYS A 174 15.09 -15.33 16.00
N THR A 175 15.89 -16.20 15.39
CA THR A 175 15.48 -16.95 14.20
C THR A 175 14.26 -17.84 14.48
N ALA A 176 14.22 -18.49 15.65
CA ALA A 176 13.08 -19.29 16.07
C ALA A 176 11.83 -18.41 16.31
N LEU A 177 11.98 -17.27 17.00
CA LEU A 177 10.87 -16.33 17.22
C LEU A 177 10.34 -15.73 15.92
N LEU A 178 11.22 -15.39 14.97
CA LEU A 178 10.80 -14.87 13.67
C LEU A 178 9.95 -15.90 12.92
N THR A 179 10.34 -17.18 12.99
CA THR A 179 9.54 -18.29 12.43
C THR A 179 8.15 -18.34 13.08
N ALA A 180 8.06 -18.20 14.41
CA ALA A 180 6.79 -18.17 15.13
C ALA A 180 5.92 -16.97 14.71
N LYS A 181 6.49 -15.76 14.63
CA LYS A 181 5.78 -14.54 14.21
C LYS A 181 5.26 -14.61 12.79
N THR A 182 6.08 -15.05 11.84
CA THR A 182 5.64 -15.20 10.45
C THR A 182 4.51 -16.21 10.34
N SER A 183 4.59 -17.31 11.10
CA SER A 183 3.53 -18.32 11.14
C SER A 183 2.24 -17.79 11.77
N ALA A 184 2.34 -17.02 12.87
CA ALA A 184 1.20 -16.40 13.57
C ALA A 184 0.50 -15.31 12.75
N ASN A 185 1.23 -14.55 11.91
CA ASN A 185 0.60 -13.61 10.98
C ASN A 185 -0.15 -14.31 9.85
N SER A 186 0.30 -15.52 9.48
CA SER A 186 -0.24 -16.26 8.34
C SER A 186 -1.42 -17.17 8.72
N ALA A 187 -1.56 -17.54 9.98
CA ALA A 187 -2.66 -18.35 10.52
C ALA A 187 -3.19 -17.65 11.75
N ILE A 188 -4.50 -17.37 11.83
CA ILE A 188 -5.13 -16.73 12.98
C ILE A 188 -4.78 -17.55 14.24
N ALA A 189 -3.77 -17.10 14.99
CA ALA A 189 -3.25 -17.82 16.14
C ALA A 189 -4.26 -17.76 17.29
N SER A 190 -4.33 -18.82 18.09
CA SER A 190 -5.13 -18.79 19.30
C SER A 190 -4.60 -17.69 20.25
N PRO A 191 -5.46 -17.01 21.03
CA PRO A 191 -5.03 -15.95 21.94
C PRO A 191 -3.91 -16.38 22.90
N GLN A 192 -3.87 -17.65 23.29
CA GLN A 192 -2.82 -18.21 24.14
C GLN A 192 -1.46 -18.27 23.44
N LEU A 193 -1.43 -18.69 22.17
CA LEU A 193 -0.21 -18.77 21.39
C LEU A 193 0.31 -17.37 21.03
N GLN A 194 -0.60 -16.47 20.68
CA GLN A 194 -0.25 -15.06 20.41
C GLN A 194 0.38 -14.41 21.65
N ALA A 195 -0.24 -14.56 22.83
CA ALA A 195 0.30 -14.05 24.09
C ALA A 195 1.68 -14.66 24.42
N ALA A 196 1.91 -15.94 24.10
CA ALA A 196 3.22 -16.57 24.28
C ALA A 196 4.30 -16.03 23.33
N VAL A 197 3.94 -15.74 22.08
CA VAL A 197 4.81 -15.07 21.10
C VAL A 197 5.16 -13.66 21.56
N ASP A 198 4.19 -12.91 22.07
CA ASP A 198 4.40 -11.54 22.55
C ASP A 198 5.25 -11.52 23.82
N LEU A 199 5.03 -12.44 24.77
CA LEU A 199 5.88 -12.60 25.95
C LEU A 199 7.34 -12.87 25.56
N GLN A 200 7.58 -13.82 24.65
CA GLN A 200 8.93 -14.15 24.21
C GLN A 200 9.57 -13.01 23.38
N SER A 201 8.75 -12.25 22.64
CA SER A 201 9.19 -11.05 21.95
C SER A 201 9.73 -10.02 22.93
N GLY A 202 8.99 -9.69 23.97
CA GLY A 202 9.45 -8.75 25.00
C GLY A 202 10.75 -9.19 25.66
N VAL A 203 10.93 -10.49 25.92
CA VAL A 203 12.18 -11.03 26.49
C VAL A 203 13.37 -10.82 25.55
N LEU A 204 13.22 -11.07 24.25
CA LEU A 204 14.33 -10.92 23.31
C LEU A 204 14.65 -9.44 23.01
N TYR A 205 13.64 -8.58 22.84
CA TYR A 205 13.86 -7.15 22.62
C TYR A 205 14.55 -6.49 23.83
N SER A 206 14.19 -6.89 25.05
CA SER A 206 14.83 -6.36 26.26
C SER A 206 16.28 -6.83 26.40
N ALA A 207 16.56 -8.11 26.14
CA ALA A 207 17.88 -8.70 26.30
C ALA A 207 18.90 -8.30 25.21
N GLU A 208 18.49 -8.22 23.94
CA GLU A 208 19.38 -7.95 22.80
C GLU A 208 19.43 -6.45 22.45
N GLU A 209 18.27 -5.86 22.15
CA GLU A 209 18.17 -4.52 21.56
C GLU A 209 18.13 -3.42 22.64
N ARG A 210 17.98 -3.80 23.91
CA ARG A 210 17.81 -2.90 25.06
C ARG A 210 16.67 -1.89 24.87
N ASP A 211 15.69 -2.23 24.02
CA ASP A 211 14.50 -1.44 23.80
C ASP A 211 13.42 -1.84 24.81
N TYR A 212 13.52 -1.27 26.00
CA TYR A 212 12.57 -1.53 27.07
C TYR A 212 11.18 -0.91 26.82
N LYS A 213 11.06 0.07 25.91
CA LYS A 213 9.79 0.72 25.59
C LYS A 213 8.94 -0.21 24.72
N THR A 214 9.53 -0.75 23.66
CA THR A 214 8.85 -1.74 22.80
C THR A 214 8.62 -3.04 23.56
N SER A 215 9.58 -3.46 24.39
CA SER A 215 9.43 -4.66 25.24
C SER A 215 8.24 -4.52 26.21
N TYR A 216 8.05 -3.33 26.80
CA TYR A 216 6.90 -3.07 27.67
C TYR A 216 5.57 -3.28 26.94
N SER A 217 5.45 -2.77 25.71
CA SER A 217 4.24 -2.96 24.90
C SER A 217 3.97 -4.45 24.64
N TYR A 218 4.99 -5.22 24.23
CA TYR A 218 4.84 -6.66 24.05
C TYR A 218 4.44 -7.41 25.33
N PHE A 219 4.98 -7.02 26.48
CA PHE A 219 4.57 -7.61 27.75
C PHE A 219 3.15 -7.22 28.17
N TYR A 220 2.70 -6.02 27.81
CA TYR A 220 1.32 -5.59 28.03
C TYR A 220 0.32 -6.41 27.20
N GLU A 221 0.58 -6.57 25.90
CA GLU A 221 -0.25 -7.42 25.02
C GLU A 221 -0.28 -8.87 25.51
N ALA A 222 0.87 -9.41 25.94
CA ALA A 222 0.95 -10.74 26.52
C ALA A 222 0.13 -10.86 27.82
N PHE A 223 0.18 -9.84 28.69
CA PHE A 223 -0.61 -9.80 29.93
C PHE A 223 -2.11 -9.81 29.65
N GLU A 224 -2.58 -8.94 28.74
CA GLU A 224 -3.99 -8.87 28.35
C GLU A 224 -4.46 -10.20 27.78
N GLY A 225 -3.67 -10.80 26.87
CA GLY A 225 -3.93 -12.11 26.30
C GLY A 225 -4.05 -13.22 27.35
N PHE A 226 -3.11 -13.32 28.30
CA PHE A 226 -3.18 -14.35 29.35
C PHE A 226 -4.28 -14.10 30.39
N SER A 227 -4.55 -12.84 30.74
CA SER A 227 -5.57 -12.47 31.72
C SER A 227 -6.98 -12.80 31.22
N ASN A 228 -7.26 -12.54 29.93
CA ASN A 228 -8.54 -12.87 29.29
C ASN A 228 -8.82 -14.38 29.26
N ILE A 229 -7.77 -15.20 29.19
CA ILE A 229 -7.87 -16.67 29.16
C ILE A 229 -7.93 -17.26 30.59
N GLY A 230 -7.55 -16.49 31.61
CA GLY A 230 -7.50 -16.93 33.00
C GLY A 230 -6.22 -17.68 33.39
N ASP A 231 -5.16 -17.64 32.57
CA ASP A 231 -3.84 -18.19 32.91
C ASP A 231 -3.07 -17.25 33.85
N LYS A 232 -3.32 -17.41 35.15
CA LYS A 232 -2.72 -16.56 36.18
C LYS A 232 -1.19 -16.69 36.25
N THR A 233 -0.62 -17.81 35.83
CA THR A 233 0.82 -18.07 35.98
C THR A 233 1.66 -17.27 34.99
N ASN A 234 1.26 -17.31 33.71
CA ASN A 234 1.93 -16.57 32.65
C ASN A 234 1.58 -15.07 32.69
N ALA A 235 0.35 -14.70 33.07
CA ALA A 235 -0.01 -13.30 33.34
C ALA A 235 0.85 -12.67 34.43
N THR A 236 1.13 -13.41 35.53
CA THR A 236 2.05 -12.94 36.58
C THR A 236 3.47 -12.73 36.04
N GLY A 237 3.93 -13.60 35.14
CA GLY A 237 5.23 -13.46 34.48
C GLY A 237 5.31 -12.20 33.60
N ALA A 238 4.29 -11.96 32.78
CA ALA A 238 4.19 -10.79 31.93
C ALA A 238 4.20 -9.49 32.75
N LEU A 239 3.38 -9.41 33.81
CA LEU A 239 3.34 -8.25 34.71
C LEU A 239 4.68 -8.00 35.41
N LYS A 240 5.38 -9.06 35.83
CA LYS A 240 6.71 -8.94 36.42
C LYS A 240 7.69 -8.29 35.45
N TYR A 241 7.67 -8.68 34.18
CA TYR A 241 8.56 -8.12 33.16
C TYR A 241 8.15 -6.71 32.72
N MET A 242 6.86 -6.36 32.76
CA MET A 242 6.42 -4.97 32.60
C MET A 242 7.00 -4.05 33.68
N ILE A 243 6.96 -4.48 34.95
CA ILE A 243 7.55 -3.72 36.06
C ILE A 243 9.06 -3.58 35.86
N LEU A 244 9.74 -4.67 35.47
CA LEU A 244 11.16 -4.64 35.14
C LEU A 244 11.49 -3.62 34.03
N CYS A 245 10.72 -3.58 32.93
CA CYS A 245 10.89 -2.59 31.88
C CYS A 245 10.74 -1.15 32.39
N LYS A 246 9.76 -0.88 33.27
CA LYS A 246 9.57 0.45 33.88
C LYS A 246 10.72 0.84 34.80
N ILE A 247 11.31 -0.13 35.52
CA ILE A 247 12.54 0.09 36.29
C ILE A 247 13.70 0.45 35.34
N MET A 248 13.86 -0.29 34.25
CA MET A 248 14.93 -0.06 33.25
C MET A 248 14.78 1.26 32.49
N LEU A 249 13.54 1.73 32.27
CA LEU A 249 13.23 3.03 31.68
C LEU A 249 13.37 4.20 32.67
N ASN A 250 13.70 3.93 33.95
CA ASN A 250 13.74 4.92 35.03
C ASN A 250 12.39 5.59 35.33
N GLU A 251 11.27 4.96 35.02
CA GLU A 251 9.90 5.48 35.20
C GLU A 251 9.23 4.93 36.47
N THR A 252 9.99 4.74 37.55
CA THR A 252 9.51 4.10 38.78
C THR A 252 8.44 4.91 39.53
N GLU A 253 8.31 6.21 39.25
CA GLU A 253 7.26 7.08 39.80
C GLU A 253 5.86 6.73 39.26
N GLN A 254 5.78 6.17 38.06
CA GLN A 254 4.50 5.80 37.42
C GLN A 254 3.99 4.42 37.87
N LEU A 255 4.82 3.64 38.56
CA LEU A 255 4.49 2.26 38.96
C LEU A 255 3.35 2.19 39.99
N PRO A 256 3.28 3.03 41.04
CA PRO A 256 2.17 2.99 41.99
C PRO A 256 0.81 3.26 41.34
N SER A 257 0.75 4.21 40.39
CA SER A 257 -0.48 4.51 39.66
C SER A 257 -0.84 3.39 38.68
N LEU A 258 0.14 2.80 37.99
CA LEU A 258 -0.08 1.67 37.11
C LEU A 258 -0.66 0.47 37.87
N LEU A 259 -0.04 0.11 39.01
CA LEU A 259 -0.44 -1.03 39.83
C LEU A 259 -1.78 -0.84 40.56
N ALA A 260 -2.29 0.39 40.66
CA ALA A 260 -3.61 0.69 41.22
C ALA A 260 -4.77 0.37 40.25
N THR A 261 -4.48 0.10 38.97
CA THR A 261 -5.48 -0.27 37.96
C THR A 261 -6.18 -1.58 38.33
N LYS A 262 -7.51 -1.64 38.13
CA LYS A 262 -8.37 -2.78 38.51
C LYS A 262 -7.88 -4.13 37.99
N GLU A 263 -7.29 -4.15 36.80
CA GLU A 263 -6.82 -5.35 36.10
C GLU A 263 -5.63 -6.02 36.80
N PHE A 264 -4.79 -5.26 37.51
CA PHE A 264 -3.60 -5.81 38.17
C PHE A 264 -3.85 -6.24 39.62
N LEU A 265 -4.92 -5.73 40.26
CA LEU A 265 -5.29 -6.01 41.66
C LEU A 265 -5.27 -7.50 42.04
N PRO A 266 -5.78 -8.44 41.22
CA PRO A 266 -5.79 -9.86 41.56
C PRO A 266 -4.40 -10.50 41.70
N TYR A 267 -3.35 -9.87 41.19
CA TYR A 267 -1.99 -10.42 41.11
C TYR A 267 -1.04 -9.88 42.20
N HIS A 268 -1.47 -8.89 43.00
CA HIS A 268 -0.62 -8.22 44.01
C HIS A 268 -0.14 -9.15 45.12
N SER A 269 -0.94 -10.16 45.49
CA SER A 269 -0.61 -11.11 46.56
C SER A 269 0.44 -12.15 46.14
N ASN A 270 0.83 -12.20 44.87
CA ASN A 270 1.79 -13.17 44.36
C ASN A 270 3.23 -12.78 44.77
N LEU A 271 3.97 -13.74 45.33
CA LEU A 271 5.36 -13.56 45.77
C LEU A 271 6.28 -13.01 44.67
N ARG A 272 6.05 -13.39 43.40
CA ARG A 272 6.83 -12.88 42.24
C ARG A 272 6.67 -11.37 42.03
N ILE A 273 5.49 -10.83 42.31
CA ILE A 273 5.19 -9.39 42.16
C ILE A 273 5.68 -8.59 43.37
N ILE A 274 5.57 -9.16 44.57
CA ILE A 274 6.11 -8.56 45.80
C ILE A 274 7.63 -8.35 45.66
N ALA A 275 8.35 -9.36 45.16
CA ALA A 275 9.79 -9.29 44.95
C ALA A 275 10.22 -8.15 44.00
N ILE A 276 9.58 -8.04 42.82
CA ILE A 276 9.94 -7.00 41.85
C ILE A 276 9.47 -5.60 42.31
N ARG A 277 8.41 -5.53 43.12
CA ARG A 277 7.95 -4.28 43.73
C ARG A 277 8.94 -3.79 44.79
N ALA A 278 9.49 -4.67 45.63
CA ALA A 278 10.54 -4.30 46.59
C ALA A 278 11.76 -3.72 45.87
N MET A 279 12.13 -4.31 44.73
CA MET A 279 13.17 -3.77 43.85
C MET A 279 12.79 -2.37 43.31
N ALA A 280 11.57 -2.20 42.79
CA ALA A 280 11.09 -0.91 42.30
C ALA A 280 11.08 0.19 43.38
N ASP A 281 10.69 -0.16 44.61
CA ASP A 281 10.67 0.75 45.75
C ASP A 281 12.09 1.20 46.15
N ALA A 282 13.09 0.31 46.05
CA ALA A 282 14.50 0.67 46.24
C ALA A 282 14.99 1.67 45.16
N PHE A 283 14.60 1.46 43.90
CA PHE A 283 14.90 2.39 42.80
C PHE A 283 14.24 3.75 42.97
N ARG A 284 13.00 3.80 43.49
CA ARG A 284 12.31 5.05 43.80
C ARG A 284 13.01 5.80 44.93
N LYS A 285 13.42 5.10 45.99
CA LYS A 285 14.18 5.69 47.12
C LYS A 285 15.63 6.04 46.78
N ARG A 286 16.15 5.57 45.63
CA ARG A 286 17.56 5.71 45.21
C ARG A 286 18.54 5.22 46.30
N SER A 287 18.27 4.03 46.84
CA SER A 287 19.04 3.38 47.92
C SER A 287 19.59 2.03 47.45
N LEU A 288 20.92 1.93 47.30
CA LEU A 288 21.59 0.68 46.93
C LEU A 288 21.47 -0.38 48.03
N LYS A 289 21.44 0.04 49.30
CA LYS A 289 21.28 -0.85 50.45
C LYS A 289 19.94 -1.59 50.42
N ASP A 290 18.85 -0.89 50.13
CA ASP A 290 17.51 -1.49 50.02
C ASP A 290 17.42 -2.42 48.81
N PHE A 291 18.13 -2.09 47.72
CA PHE A 291 18.20 -2.93 46.52
C PHE A 291 18.93 -4.26 46.77
N MET A 292 20.10 -4.20 47.42
CA MET A 292 20.86 -5.40 47.80
C MET A 292 20.07 -6.29 48.75
N LYS A 293 19.35 -5.69 49.71
CA LYS A 293 18.46 -6.40 50.63
C LYS A 293 17.33 -7.13 49.86
N ALA A 294 16.70 -6.46 48.89
CA ALA A 294 15.64 -7.08 48.09
C ALA A 294 16.15 -8.27 47.24
N LEU A 295 17.37 -8.20 46.72
CA LEU A 295 18.00 -9.31 45.98
C LEU A 295 18.29 -10.52 46.88
N GLU A 296 18.67 -10.29 48.14
CA GLU A 296 18.96 -11.35 49.11
C GLU A 296 17.68 -12.03 49.63
N GLU A 297 16.66 -11.24 50.00
CA GLU A 297 15.38 -11.75 50.52
C GLU A 297 14.57 -12.53 49.47
N HIS A 298 14.69 -12.16 48.18
CA HIS A 298 13.91 -12.76 47.08
C HIS A 298 14.79 -13.40 46.00
N LYS A 299 15.82 -14.16 46.43
CA LYS A 299 16.80 -14.79 45.53
C LYS A 299 16.18 -15.70 44.46
N LYS A 300 15.17 -16.49 44.84
CA LYS A 300 14.51 -17.44 43.92
C LYS A 300 13.73 -16.74 42.81
N GLU A 301 13.09 -15.62 43.14
CA GLU A 301 12.26 -14.87 42.20
C GLU A 301 13.09 -13.90 41.35
N LEU A 302 14.17 -13.33 41.87
CA LEU A 302 14.95 -12.29 41.17
C LEU A 302 16.23 -12.81 40.55
N VAL A 303 17.02 -13.62 41.28
CA VAL A 303 18.35 -14.06 40.84
C VAL A 303 18.28 -15.32 39.99
N GLU A 304 17.37 -16.26 40.32
CA GLU A 304 17.20 -17.48 39.51
C GLU A 304 16.37 -17.27 38.24
N ASP A 305 15.66 -16.14 38.11
CA ASP A 305 14.99 -15.76 36.87
C ASP A 305 16.01 -15.23 35.87
N LYS A 306 16.22 -16.00 34.80
CA LYS A 306 17.21 -15.68 33.77
C LYS A 306 16.98 -14.31 33.13
N VAL A 307 15.72 -13.90 32.92
CA VAL A 307 15.38 -12.61 32.29
C VAL A 307 15.80 -11.45 33.20
N VAL A 308 15.49 -11.53 34.50
CA VAL A 308 15.93 -10.52 35.47
C VAL A 308 17.45 -10.54 35.64
N ALA A 309 18.06 -11.73 35.69
CA ALA A 309 19.50 -11.90 35.85
C ALA A 309 20.31 -11.25 34.71
N VAL A 310 19.83 -11.31 33.47
CA VAL A 310 20.46 -10.61 32.33
C VAL A 310 20.56 -9.11 32.58
N HIS A 311 19.61 -8.52 33.30
CA HIS A 311 19.58 -7.08 33.58
C HIS A 311 20.22 -6.70 34.92
N SER A 312 20.57 -7.65 35.80
CA SER A 312 21.06 -7.39 37.17
C SER A 312 22.29 -6.49 37.22
N GLN A 313 23.29 -6.73 36.36
CA GLN A 313 24.51 -5.91 36.33
C GLN A 313 24.24 -4.45 35.94
N ASN A 314 23.28 -4.23 35.03
CA ASN A 314 22.88 -2.89 34.62
C ASN A 314 22.02 -2.22 35.70
N LEU A 315 21.17 -2.98 36.39
CA LEU A 315 20.36 -2.49 37.50
C LEU A 315 21.24 -2.02 38.67
N GLU A 316 22.23 -2.81 39.08
CA GLU A 316 23.21 -2.44 40.11
C GLU A 316 23.95 -1.15 39.75
N ARG A 317 24.44 -1.07 38.50
CA ARG A 317 25.12 0.12 38.00
C ARG A 317 24.22 1.35 38.02
N ASN A 318 22.99 1.24 37.50
CA ASN A 318 22.03 2.35 37.45
C ASN A 318 21.64 2.81 38.86
N MET A 319 21.55 1.88 39.83
CA MET A 319 21.30 2.22 41.22
C MET A 319 22.44 3.02 41.84
N LEU A 320 23.68 2.58 41.62
CA LEU A 320 24.86 3.30 42.09
C LEU A 320 24.91 4.72 41.51
N GLU A 321 24.68 4.87 40.20
CA GLU A 321 24.64 6.19 39.55
C GLU A 321 23.55 7.10 40.14
N LYS A 322 22.34 6.56 40.41
CA LYS A 322 21.25 7.34 41.03
C LYS A 322 21.52 7.76 42.46
N GLU A 323 22.15 6.88 43.25
CA GLU A 323 22.50 7.19 44.62
C GLU A 323 23.62 8.23 44.69
N ILE A 324 24.63 8.12 43.81
CA ILE A 324 25.66 9.14 43.62
C ILE A 324 25.01 10.49 43.24
N SER A 325 24.10 10.52 42.25
CA SER A 325 23.39 11.75 41.88
C SER A 325 22.62 12.35 43.05
N ARG A 326 21.92 11.54 43.86
CA ARG A 326 21.18 12.00 45.05
C ARG A 326 22.10 12.68 46.08
N VAL A 327 23.32 12.19 46.25
CA VAL A 327 24.30 12.75 47.19
C VAL A 327 24.95 14.03 46.66
N ILE A 328 25.17 14.11 45.34
CA ILE A 328 25.86 15.21 44.66
C ILE A 328 24.93 16.41 44.37
N GLU A 329 23.63 16.17 44.12
CA GLU A 329 22.63 17.18 43.69
C GLU A 329 22.57 18.49 44.52
N PRO A 330 22.71 18.49 45.87
CA PRO A 330 22.63 19.72 46.65
C PRO A 330 23.95 20.53 46.72
N TYR A 331 25.04 20.03 46.14
CA TYR A 331 26.37 20.65 46.23
C TYR A 331 26.84 21.17 44.86
N SER A 332 27.71 22.18 44.85
CA SER A 332 28.45 22.60 43.65
C SER A 332 29.88 22.06 43.62
N GLU A 333 30.41 21.74 44.80
CA GLU A 333 31.68 21.07 45.03
C GLU A 333 31.51 20.12 46.23
N ILE A 334 32.01 18.89 46.11
CA ILE A 334 31.84 17.85 47.13
C ILE A 334 33.06 16.91 47.18
N GLU A 335 33.51 16.56 48.38
CA GLU A 335 34.62 15.62 48.59
C GLU A 335 34.21 14.16 48.27
N LEU A 336 35.09 13.43 47.57
CA LEU A 336 34.93 12.01 47.27
C LEU A 336 34.84 11.15 48.54
N SER A 337 35.59 11.51 49.58
CA SER A 337 35.60 10.82 50.89
C SER A 337 34.24 10.88 51.59
N TYR A 338 33.51 12.00 51.42
CA TYR A 338 32.19 12.20 51.98
C TYR A 338 31.14 11.38 51.22
N ILE A 339 31.21 11.37 49.88
CA ILE A 339 30.34 10.52 49.04
C ILE A 339 30.52 9.04 49.42
N ALA A 340 31.76 8.58 49.58
CA ALA A 340 32.07 7.21 49.97
C ALA A 340 31.47 6.80 51.32
N ARG A 341 31.53 7.70 52.30
CA ARG A 341 30.96 7.47 53.64
C ARG A 341 29.43 7.39 53.63
N VAL A 342 28.77 8.23 52.84
CA VAL A 342 27.30 8.28 52.77
C VAL A 342 26.73 7.06 52.03
N ILE A 343 27.41 6.58 50.99
CA ILE A 343 27.00 5.40 50.20
C ILE A 343 27.40 4.09 50.92
N GLY A 344 28.45 4.13 51.76
CA GLY A 344 28.95 2.96 52.48
C GLY A 344 29.87 2.07 51.62
N MET A 345 30.62 2.67 50.69
CA MET A 345 31.59 1.98 49.82
C MET A 345 32.98 2.61 49.93
N THR A 346 34.01 1.96 49.37
CA THR A 346 35.35 2.55 49.26
C THR A 346 35.39 3.63 48.16
N VAL A 347 36.38 4.52 48.22
CA VAL A 347 36.54 5.63 47.26
C VAL A 347 36.77 5.18 45.80
N PRO A 348 37.61 4.16 45.50
CA PRO A 348 37.97 3.84 44.11
C PRO A 348 36.77 3.42 43.20
N PRO A 349 35.80 2.60 43.66
CA PRO A 349 34.59 2.30 42.90
C PRO A 349 33.72 3.53 42.61
N ILE A 350 33.65 4.48 43.54
CA ILE A 350 32.84 5.70 43.41
C ILE A 350 33.49 6.68 42.44
N GLU A 351 34.79 6.91 42.57
CA GLU A 351 35.54 7.73 41.61
C GLU A 351 35.37 7.20 40.19
N LYS A 352 35.52 5.88 40.00
CA LYS A 352 35.32 5.23 38.69
C LYS A 352 33.90 5.40 38.16
N ALA A 353 32.89 5.34 39.03
CA ALA A 353 31.49 5.55 38.65
C ALA A 353 31.23 7.01 38.25
N ILE A 354 31.75 7.99 39.01
CA ILE A 354 31.61 9.42 38.72
C ILE A 354 32.35 9.78 37.42
N ALA A 355 33.58 9.29 37.25
CA ALA A 355 34.37 9.50 36.03
C ALA A 355 33.60 8.98 34.80
N ARG A 356 32.98 7.80 34.93
CA ARG A 356 32.14 7.24 33.87
C ARG A 356 30.88 8.06 33.64
N MET A 357 30.22 8.58 34.68
CA MET A 357 29.06 9.46 34.54
C MET A 357 29.41 10.76 33.80
N ILE A 358 30.62 11.30 34.01
CA ILE A 358 31.11 12.49 33.30
C ILE A 358 31.40 12.15 31.83
N LEU A 359 32.11 11.06 31.56
CA LEU A 359 32.41 10.60 30.19
C LEU A 359 31.13 10.27 29.40
N ASP A 360 30.16 9.61 30.04
CA ASP A 360 28.84 9.28 29.47
C ASP A 360 27.91 10.51 29.42
N LYS A 361 28.37 11.71 29.80
CA LYS A 361 27.62 12.98 29.85
C LYS A 361 26.35 12.96 30.72
N LYS A 362 26.26 12.02 31.66
CA LYS A 362 25.15 11.92 32.63
C LYS A 362 25.30 12.95 33.75
N LEU A 363 26.55 13.27 34.11
CA LEU A 363 26.91 14.31 35.07
C LEU A 363 27.74 15.38 34.36
N LEU A 364 27.40 16.65 34.54
CA LEU A 364 28.21 17.77 34.07
C LEU A 364 29.11 18.21 35.21
N GLY A 365 30.40 17.91 35.10
CA GLY A 365 31.35 18.20 36.16
C GLY A 365 32.76 17.76 35.78
N SER A 366 33.70 18.03 36.67
CA SER A 366 35.08 17.55 36.61
C SER A 366 35.50 16.97 37.97
N ILE A 367 36.44 16.03 37.95
CA ILE A 367 37.03 15.47 39.16
C ILE A 367 38.40 16.13 39.33
N ASP A 368 38.62 16.76 40.48
CA ASP A 368 39.94 17.22 40.89
C ASP A 368 40.63 16.11 41.70
N GLN A 369 41.54 15.39 41.05
CA GLN A 369 42.31 14.30 41.68
C GLN A 369 43.37 14.79 42.67
N HIS A 370 43.73 16.07 42.68
CA HIS A 370 44.66 16.62 43.67
C HIS A 370 43.95 17.10 44.93
N GLY A 371 42.71 17.57 44.79
CA GLY A 371 41.86 18.03 45.91
C GLY A 371 40.90 16.99 46.49
N ASP A 372 40.80 15.80 45.89
CA ASP A 372 39.78 14.79 46.19
C ASP A 372 38.33 15.33 46.11
N THR A 373 38.08 16.35 45.28
CA THR A 373 36.77 16.99 45.11
C THR A 373 36.17 16.75 43.72
N VAL A 374 34.83 16.79 43.66
CA VAL A 374 34.04 16.73 42.43
C VAL A 374 33.36 18.08 42.24
N LEU A 375 33.69 18.76 41.16
CA LEU A 375 33.11 20.04 40.74
C LEU A 375 31.90 19.77 39.84
N ILE A 376 30.74 20.35 40.15
CA ILE A 376 29.49 20.14 39.42
C ILE A 376 29.11 21.44 38.71
N TYR A 377 28.96 21.37 37.39
CA TYR A 377 28.56 22.52 36.59
C TYR A 377 27.04 22.61 36.48
N PRO A 378 26.46 23.82 36.57
CA PRO A 378 25.03 24.01 36.30
C PRO A 378 24.73 23.66 34.83
N LYS A 379 23.61 22.96 34.59
CA LYS A 379 23.12 22.72 33.23
C LYS A 379 22.81 24.06 32.56
N ALA A 380 23.65 24.48 31.62
CA ALA A 380 23.40 25.68 30.82
C ALA A 380 22.08 25.50 30.03
N GLY A 381 21.09 26.35 30.31
CA GLY A 381 19.86 26.39 29.52
C GLY A 381 20.14 26.87 28.09
N ALA A 382 19.30 26.45 27.14
CA ALA A 382 19.42 26.87 25.75
C ALA A 382 19.35 28.41 25.67
N THR A 383 20.46 29.04 25.29
CA THR A 383 20.54 30.49 25.12
C THR A 383 19.65 30.93 23.95
N LYS A 384 19.02 32.10 24.09
CA LYS A 384 18.13 32.69 23.05
C LYS A 384 18.79 32.76 21.66
N GLN A 385 20.12 32.93 21.62
CA GLN A 385 20.94 32.91 20.40
C GLN A 385 20.98 31.54 19.71
N PHE A 386 21.08 30.43 20.45
CA PHE A 386 21.05 29.08 19.86
C PHE A 386 19.68 28.78 19.26
N THR A 387 18.60 29.15 19.95
CA THR A 387 17.23 28.97 19.44
C THR A 387 16.99 29.81 18.18
N GLN A 388 17.51 31.04 18.14
CA GLN A 388 17.45 31.88 16.94
C GLN A 388 18.27 31.29 15.79
N ALA A 389 19.49 30.82 16.04
CA ALA A 389 20.33 30.19 15.00
C ALA A 389 19.66 28.95 14.41
N LEU A 390 19.09 28.08 15.24
CA LEU A 390 18.35 26.90 14.80
C LEU A 390 17.10 27.26 14.00
N SER A 391 16.37 28.30 14.41
CA SER A 391 15.21 28.81 13.66
C SER A 391 15.61 29.34 12.28
N THR A 392 16.70 30.10 12.19
CA THR A 392 17.21 30.63 10.93
C THR A 392 17.70 29.52 10.01
N ILE A 393 18.47 28.55 10.53
CA ILE A 393 18.92 27.38 9.76
C ILE A 393 17.72 26.56 9.27
N SER A 394 16.70 26.34 10.11
CA SER A 394 15.47 25.65 9.72
C SER A 394 14.69 26.39 8.64
N LYS A 395 14.71 27.73 8.63
CA LYS A 395 14.03 28.52 7.59
C LYS A 395 14.79 28.50 6.26
N LEU A 396 16.11 28.36 6.30
CA LEU A 396 16.96 28.24 5.10
C LEU A 396 16.95 26.83 4.48
N THR A 397 16.62 25.80 5.26
CA THR A 397 16.60 24.40 4.80
C THR A 397 15.22 23.88 4.41
N LYS A 398 14.13 24.56 4.80
CA LYS A 398 12.77 24.12 4.45
C LYS A 398 12.40 24.58 3.04
N PRO A 399 11.73 23.72 2.25
CA PRO A 399 11.20 24.10 0.95
C PRO A 399 10.26 25.30 1.10
N ARG A 400 10.29 26.23 0.14
CA ARG A 400 9.32 27.32 0.08
C ARG A 400 7.95 26.71 -0.25
N ARG A 401 7.08 26.60 0.75
CA ARG A 401 5.72 26.07 0.54
C ARG A 401 4.77 27.18 0.11
N ILE A 402 4.12 26.99 -1.03
CA ILE A 402 3.14 27.89 -1.63
C ILE A 402 1.90 27.11 -2.03
N LYS A 403 0.78 27.79 -2.23
CA LYS A 403 -0.42 27.19 -2.83
C LYS A 403 -0.33 27.22 -4.36
N PHE A 404 -1.08 26.34 -5.03
CA PHE A 404 -1.15 26.29 -6.49
C PHE A 404 -1.67 27.59 -7.15
N ASP A 405 -2.41 28.41 -6.40
CA ASP A 405 -2.97 29.69 -6.84
C ASP A 405 -1.97 30.87 -6.69
N SER A 406 -0.83 30.65 -6.03
CA SER A 406 0.18 31.69 -5.77
C SER A 406 0.79 32.27 -7.05
N GLU A 407 0.90 33.60 -7.11
CA GLU A 407 1.53 34.36 -8.20
C GLU A 407 3.02 33.99 -8.42
N VAL A 408 3.67 33.41 -7.41
CA VAL A 408 5.07 32.92 -7.50
C VAL A 408 5.23 31.86 -8.60
N LEU A 409 4.16 31.13 -8.95
CA LEU A 409 4.17 30.15 -10.03
C LEU A 409 4.06 30.75 -11.43
N ASP A 410 3.78 32.05 -11.55
CA ASP A 410 3.72 32.77 -12.83
C ASP A 410 5.07 33.32 -13.27
N GLU A 411 6.05 33.35 -12.36
CA GLU A 411 7.44 33.71 -12.67
C GLU A 411 8.08 32.60 -13.53
N GLN A 412 8.80 32.96 -14.60
CA GLN A 412 9.53 31.98 -15.40
C GLN A 412 10.51 31.19 -14.53
N PHE A 413 10.34 29.88 -14.51
CA PHE A 413 11.20 28.97 -13.75
C PHE A 413 12.68 29.21 -14.06
N ALA A 414 13.47 29.49 -13.03
CA ALA A 414 14.91 29.43 -13.15
C ALA A 414 15.30 28.00 -13.56
N GLY A 415 16.07 27.86 -14.65
CA GLY A 415 16.51 26.55 -15.13
C GLY A 415 17.20 25.78 -13.99
N ASN A 416 16.76 24.54 -13.74
CA ASN A 416 17.19 23.64 -12.64
C ASN A 416 16.45 23.74 -11.28
N GLN A 417 15.40 24.56 -11.16
CA GLN A 417 14.56 24.57 -9.96
C GLN A 417 13.69 23.30 -9.88
N LEU A 418 13.62 22.71 -8.68
CA LEU A 418 12.92 21.47 -8.36
C LEU A 418 11.59 21.77 -7.65
N PHE A 419 10.49 21.39 -8.29
CA PHE A 419 9.14 21.54 -7.77
C PHE A 419 8.60 20.22 -7.27
N GLN A 420 7.85 20.27 -6.18
CA GLN A 420 7.09 19.14 -5.67
C GLN A 420 5.64 19.56 -5.46
N PHE A 421 4.73 18.95 -6.22
CA PHE A 421 3.29 19.13 -6.08
C PHE A 421 2.78 18.14 -5.04
N VAL A 422 2.18 18.66 -3.97
CA VAL A 422 1.73 17.90 -2.80
C VAL A 422 0.25 18.15 -2.54
N ASN A 423 -0.37 17.29 -1.71
CA ASN A 423 -1.78 17.40 -1.35
C ASN A 423 -2.70 17.38 -2.58
N CYS A 424 -2.50 16.41 -3.47
CA CYS A 424 -3.37 16.12 -4.63
C CYS A 424 -3.67 14.62 -4.73
N SER A 425 -4.73 14.31 -5.48
CA SER A 425 -4.98 12.95 -5.98
C SER A 425 -4.54 12.88 -7.44
N VAL A 426 -3.46 12.16 -7.70
CA VAL A 426 -2.83 12.08 -9.02
C VAL A 426 -3.46 10.95 -9.84
N LEU A 427 -3.86 11.25 -11.08
CA LEU A 427 -4.38 10.23 -12.00
C LEU A 427 -3.23 9.41 -12.59
N ARG A 428 -3.20 8.12 -12.25
CA ARG A 428 -2.34 7.10 -12.85
C ARG A 428 -3.16 6.18 -13.76
N GLU A 429 -2.45 5.31 -14.49
CA GLU A 429 -3.09 4.29 -15.35
C GLU A 429 -4.01 3.36 -14.55
N ASP A 430 -3.65 3.06 -13.30
CA ASP A 430 -4.43 2.21 -12.39
C ASP A 430 -5.38 2.98 -11.45
N GLY A 431 -5.60 4.28 -11.69
CA GLY A 431 -6.58 5.10 -10.98
C GLY A 431 -6.01 6.29 -10.21
N LEU A 432 -6.82 6.92 -9.36
CA LEU A 432 -6.42 8.06 -8.54
C LEU A 432 -5.62 7.62 -7.31
N LYS A 433 -4.44 8.22 -7.11
CA LYS A 433 -3.55 7.93 -5.98
C LYS A 433 -3.17 9.18 -5.22
N LYS A 434 -3.09 9.08 -3.89
CA LYS A 434 -2.56 10.14 -3.02
C LYS A 434 -1.04 10.07 -3.01
N GLU A 435 -0.42 10.84 -3.89
CA GLU A 435 1.04 10.85 -4.07
C GLU A 435 1.52 12.26 -4.43
N HIS A 436 2.81 12.40 -4.69
CA HIS A 436 3.44 13.67 -5.01
C HIS A 436 4.06 13.62 -6.40
N ILE A 437 3.99 14.73 -7.13
CA ILE A 437 4.60 14.86 -8.45
C ILE A 437 5.83 15.76 -8.34
N TRP A 438 6.97 15.25 -8.79
CA TRP A 438 8.23 15.97 -8.83
C TRP A 438 8.49 16.45 -10.25
N ILE A 439 8.78 17.75 -10.41
CA ILE A 439 8.99 18.36 -11.72
C ILE A 439 10.28 19.17 -11.72
N ARG A 440 11.07 18.99 -12.78
CA ARG A 440 12.25 19.79 -13.08
C ARG A 440 12.41 19.92 -14.59
N ASN A 441 12.73 21.11 -15.07
CA ASN A 441 12.93 21.39 -16.50
C ASN A 441 11.75 20.91 -17.37
N GLY A 442 10.53 21.10 -16.87
CA GLY A 442 9.28 20.73 -17.53
C GLY A 442 9.02 19.24 -17.72
N ARG A 443 9.74 18.38 -16.99
CA ARG A 443 9.53 16.93 -17.01
C ARG A 443 9.23 16.39 -15.63
N ILE A 444 8.48 15.29 -15.61
CA ILE A 444 8.19 14.53 -14.39
C ILE A 444 9.40 13.67 -14.03
N LEU A 445 9.80 13.69 -12.76
CA LEU A 445 10.93 12.93 -12.23
C LEU A 445 10.48 11.72 -11.40
N ASP A 446 11.38 10.73 -11.27
CA ASP A 446 11.25 9.67 -10.27
C ASP A 446 11.60 10.23 -8.89
N GLU A 447 10.68 10.12 -7.95
CA GLU A 447 10.87 10.55 -6.55
C GLU A 447 12.07 9.85 -5.89
N ARG A 448 12.35 8.59 -6.26
CA ARG A 448 13.43 7.79 -5.68
C ARG A 448 14.79 8.35 -6.07
N THR A 449 14.95 8.77 -7.32
CA THR A 449 16.18 9.40 -7.81
C THR A 449 16.43 10.71 -7.07
N VAL A 450 15.41 11.55 -6.93
CA VAL A 450 15.52 12.83 -6.20
C VAL A 450 15.92 12.61 -4.74
N PHE A 451 15.28 11.66 -4.06
CA PHE A 451 15.48 11.44 -2.63
C PHE A 451 16.74 10.64 -2.30
N PHE A 452 16.99 9.51 -2.97
CA PHE A 452 18.09 8.59 -2.63
C PHE A 452 19.41 8.93 -3.31
N GLU A 453 19.36 9.36 -4.58
CA GLU A 453 20.57 9.64 -5.37
C GLU A 453 21.00 11.10 -5.20
N GLU A 454 20.11 12.05 -5.49
CA GLU A 454 20.43 13.48 -5.38
C GLU A 454 20.44 14.00 -3.93
N LYS A 455 19.73 13.30 -3.02
CA LYS A 455 19.56 13.69 -1.61
C LYS A 455 19.12 15.14 -1.46
N ARG A 456 18.23 15.58 -2.36
CA ARG A 456 17.79 16.97 -2.49
C ARG A 456 16.34 17.09 -2.08
N MET A 457 16.02 18.18 -1.37
CA MET A 457 14.63 18.58 -1.12
C MET A 457 14.13 19.48 -2.25
N ALA A 458 12.81 19.56 -2.42
CA ALA A 458 12.22 20.52 -3.37
C ALA A 458 12.65 21.95 -3.01
N ASP A 459 12.91 22.78 -4.01
CA ASP A 459 13.12 24.21 -3.77
C ASP A 459 11.77 24.87 -3.44
N VAL A 460 10.71 24.40 -4.12
CA VAL A 460 9.34 24.87 -3.96
C VAL A 460 8.38 23.69 -3.80
N GLN A 461 7.57 23.71 -2.75
CA GLN A 461 6.45 22.80 -2.57
C GLN A 461 5.15 23.50 -2.91
N VAL A 462 4.40 22.95 -3.87
CA VAL A 462 3.12 23.47 -4.32
C VAL A 462 2.00 22.65 -3.72
N ASP A 463 1.24 23.26 -2.81
CA ASP A 463 0.05 22.67 -2.22
C ASP A 463 -1.14 22.75 -3.18
N CYS A 464 -1.60 21.59 -3.65
CA CYS A 464 -2.69 21.46 -4.61
C CYS A 464 -4.09 21.47 -3.95
N SER A 465 -4.19 21.73 -2.65
CA SER A 465 -5.46 21.90 -1.92
C SER A 465 -6.43 20.71 -2.02
N GLY A 466 -5.93 19.49 -2.18
CA GLY A 466 -6.73 18.26 -2.29
C GLY A 466 -7.30 17.99 -3.69
N LEU A 467 -7.00 18.84 -4.67
CA LEU A 467 -7.49 18.72 -6.05
C LEU A 467 -6.97 17.46 -6.76
N ILE A 468 -7.65 17.07 -7.83
CA ILE A 468 -7.21 16.01 -8.73
C ILE A 468 -6.17 16.60 -9.69
N LEU A 469 -5.02 15.93 -9.79
CA LEU A 469 -3.96 16.25 -10.74
C LEU A 469 -4.00 15.21 -11.87
N ALA A 470 -4.53 15.60 -13.03
CA ALA A 470 -4.66 14.74 -14.20
C ALA A 470 -3.72 15.19 -15.33
N PRO A 471 -3.25 14.30 -16.23
CA PRO A 471 -2.58 14.73 -17.45
C PRO A 471 -3.43 15.76 -18.20
N GLY A 472 -2.80 16.69 -18.90
CA GLY A 472 -3.52 17.69 -19.67
C GLY A 472 -4.39 17.02 -20.75
N PHE A 473 -5.60 17.53 -20.98
CA PHE A 473 -6.54 16.91 -21.91
C PHE A 473 -6.03 16.99 -23.34
N ILE A 474 -6.37 15.96 -24.12
CA ILE A 474 -6.01 15.79 -25.52
C ILE A 474 -7.29 15.71 -26.34
N ASP A 475 -7.49 16.67 -27.24
CA ASP A 475 -8.65 16.68 -28.14
C ASP A 475 -8.23 16.37 -29.58
N VAL A 476 -8.61 15.19 -30.07
CA VAL A 476 -8.17 14.70 -31.40
C VAL A 476 -9.11 15.06 -32.54
N GLN A 477 -10.22 15.76 -32.25
CA GLN A 477 -11.14 16.26 -33.26
C GLN A 477 -11.76 17.60 -32.82
N LEU A 478 -11.23 18.68 -33.38
CA LEU A 478 -11.61 20.07 -33.12
C LEU A 478 -11.53 20.87 -34.42
N ASN A 479 -12.67 21.24 -34.99
CA ASN A 479 -12.77 21.97 -36.26
C ASN A 479 -12.45 23.47 -36.10
N GLY A 480 -12.68 24.00 -34.90
CA GLY A 480 -12.41 25.39 -34.59
C GLY A 480 -12.82 25.77 -33.18
N GLY A 481 -12.66 27.04 -32.84
CA GLY A 481 -13.21 27.61 -31.62
C GLY A 481 -13.05 29.12 -31.59
N PHE A 482 -13.82 29.78 -30.73
CA PHE A 482 -13.70 31.22 -30.43
C PHE A 482 -13.74 32.11 -31.68
N GLY A 483 -14.59 31.76 -32.64
CA GLY A 483 -14.78 32.46 -33.92
C GLY A 483 -13.80 32.08 -35.03
N ILE A 484 -12.87 31.14 -34.79
CA ILE A 484 -11.88 30.70 -35.77
C ILE A 484 -12.20 29.28 -36.25
N ASP A 485 -12.30 29.10 -37.57
CA ASP A 485 -12.46 27.81 -38.25
C ASP A 485 -11.14 27.42 -38.95
N PHE A 486 -10.61 26.23 -38.67
CA PHE A 486 -9.33 25.79 -39.21
C PHE A 486 -9.38 25.41 -40.69
N SER A 487 -10.57 25.22 -41.27
CA SER A 487 -10.75 24.93 -42.69
C SER A 487 -10.82 26.19 -43.56
N THR A 488 -10.95 27.37 -42.94
CA THR A 488 -11.03 28.64 -43.64
C THR A 488 -9.65 29.30 -43.75
N TYR A 489 -9.16 29.51 -44.97
CA TYR A 489 -7.90 30.19 -45.26
C TYR A 489 -8.13 31.44 -46.13
N ASN A 490 -7.87 32.62 -45.57
CA ASN A 490 -8.17 33.91 -46.20
C ASN A 490 -6.99 34.48 -47.03
N SER A 491 -6.12 33.62 -47.55
CA SER A 491 -4.90 34.03 -48.31
C SER A 491 -3.85 34.81 -47.51
N ASP A 492 -3.94 34.80 -46.18
CA ASP A 492 -2.96 35.39 -45.27
C ASP A 492 -2.48 34.34 -44.25
N ASP A 493 -1.21 33.95 -44.37
CA ASP A 493 -0.55 32.99 -43.50
C ASP A 493 -0.46 33.47 -42.04
N ASP A 494 -0.31 34.77 -41.81
CA ASP A 494 -0.12 35.33 -40.48
C ASP A 494 -1.45 35.52 -39.75
N GLU A 495 -2.52 35.88 -40.48
CA GLU A 495 -3.90 35.84 -39.97
C GLU A 495 -4.25 34.41 -39.50
N TYR A 496 -4.00 33.40 -40.34
CA TYR A 496 -4.29 32.01 -40.00
C TYR A 496 -3.52 31.53 -38.76
N LYS A 497 -2.21 31.81 -38.68
CA LYS A 497 -1.39 31.47 -37.50
C LYS A 497 -1.86 32.21 -36.25
N SER A 498 -2.28 33.48 -36.39
CA SER A 498 -2.78 34.26 -35.26
C SER A 498 -4.08 33.67 -34.71
N GLY A 499 -5.03 33.32 -35.59
CA GLY A 499 -6.26 32.63 -35.22
C GLY A 499 -5.99 31.29 -34.54
N LEU A 500 -5.11 30.47 -35.12
CA LEU A 500 -4.71 29.18 -34.53
C LEU A 500 -4.11 29.33 -33.13
N ARG A 501 -3.23 30.32 -32.92
CA ARG A 501 -2.67 30.63 -31.59
C ARG A 501 -3.73 31.13 -30.62
N ALA A 502 -4.69 31.94 -31.07
CA ALA A 502 -5.78 32.44 -30.24
C ALA A 502 -6.67 31.29 -29.73
N VAL A 503 -6.98 30.31 -30.57
CA VAL A 503 -7.69 29.09 -30.14
C VAL A 503 -6.83 28.28 -29.18
N ALA A 504 -5.58 27.99 -29.53
CA ALA A 504 -4.67 27.22 -28.69
C ALA A 504 -4.50 27.81 -27.29
N LYS A 505 -4.48 29.15 -27.17
CA LYS A 505 -4.39 29.84 -25.88
C LYS A 505 -5.67 29.70 -25.05
N GLN A 506 -6.83 29.82 -25.67
CA GLN A 506 -8.11 29.74 -24.96
C GLN A 506 -8.46 28.30 -24.53
N LEU A 507 -8.02 27.29 -25.28
CA LEU A 507 -8.16 25.87 -24.91
C LEU A 507 -7.54 25.53 -23.55
N LEU A 508 -6.50 26.26 -23.11
CA LEU A 508 -5.86 26.06 -21.82
C LEU A 508 -6.82 26.30 -20.64
N ALA A 509 -7.78 27.20 -20.78
CA ALA A 509 -8.82 27.45 -19.77
C ALA A 509 -9.76 26.25 -19.60
N HIS A 510 -9.88 25.41 -20.62
CA HIS A 510 -10.65 24.17 -20.62
C HIS A 510 -9.79 22.94 -20.32
N GLY A 511 -8.53 23.13 -19.88
CA GLY A 511 -7.61 22.06 -19.53
C GLY A 511 -7.04 21.28 -20.73
N VAL A 512 -7.33 21.70 -21.96
CA VAL A 512 -6.82 21.08 -23.18
C VAL A 512 -5.42 21.61 -23.44
N THR A 513 -4.42 20.74 -23.23
CA THR A 513 -3.01 21.07 -23.43
C THR A 513 -2.50 20.63 -24.79
N SER A 514 -3.22 19.76 -25.50
CA SER A 514 -2.85 19.35 -26.85
C SER A 514 -4.08 19.04 -27.69
N PHE A 515 -4.05 19.37 -28.97
CA PHE A 515 -5.18 19.14 -29.86
C PHE A 515 -4.75 18.84 -31.30
N ALA A 516 -5.64 18.22 -32.06
CA ALA A 516 -5.50 18.02 -33.49
C ALA A 516 -6.47 18.96 -34.24
N PRO A 517 -5.98 20.09 -34.80
CA PRO A 517 -6.82 20.97 -35.60
C PRO A 517 -7.41 20.18 -36.77
N THR A 518 -8.73 20.15 -36.85
CA THR A 518 -9.48 19.35 -37.81
C THR A 518 -9.81 20.21 -39.02
N VAL A 519 -9.42 19.73 -40.19
CA VAL A 519 -9.71 20.35 -41.48
C VAL A 519 -10.64 19.41 -42.24
N ILE A 520 -11.88 19.83 -42.43
CA ILE A 520 -12.89 19.05 -43.16
C ILE A 520 -12.59 19.04 -44.66
N THR A 521 -13.39 18.31 -45.43
CA THR A 521 -13.34 18.27 -46.91
C THR A 521 -13.14 19.65 -47.51
N SER A 522 -11.94 19.87 -48.05
CA SER A 522 -11.47 21.14 -48.62
C SER A 522 -10.83 20.91 -49.99
N SER A 523 -10.57 21.98 -50.74
CA SER A 523 -9.91 21.84 -52.04
C SER A 523 -8.42 21.49 -51.84
N PRO A 524 -7.78 20.85 -52.84
CA PRO A 524 -6.34 20.58 -52.78
C PRO A 524 -5.50 21.84 -52.49
N GLU A 525 -5.88 22.98 -53.07
CA GLU A 525 -5.19 24.25 -52.86
C GLU A 525 -5.24 24.68 -51.38
N THR A 526 -6.38 24.51 -50.72
CA THR A 526 -6.52 24.79 -49.28
C THR A 526 -5.64 23.88 -48.45
N TYR A 527 -5.64 22.56 -48.71
CA TYR A 527 -4.76 21.62 -47.98
C TYR A 527 -3.29 21.97 -48.14
N HIS A 528 -2.86 22.30 -49.36
CA HIS A 528 -1.46 22.65 -49.66
C HIS A 528 -1.01 23.94 -48.93
N LYS A 529 -1.94 24.84 -48.61
CA LYS A 529 -1.68 26.08 -47.85
C LYS A 529 -1.74 25.86 -46.34
N VAL A 530 -2.75 25.15 -45.86
CA VAL A 530 -3.03 24.99 -44.42
C VAL A 530 -2.10 23.98 -43.75
N LEU A 531 -1.85 22.83 -44.38
CA LEU A 531 -1.04 21.76 -43.76
C LEU A 531 0.38 22.18 -43.37
N PRO A 532 1.11 23.00 -44.16
CA PRO A 532 2.41 23.55 -43.74
C PRO A 532 2.34 24.47 -42.51
N LEU A 533 1.18 25.05 -42.20
CA LEU A 533 0.96 25.94 -41.05
C LEU A 533 0.59 25.17 -39.78
N LEU A 534 -0.01 23.98 -39.91
CA LEU A 534 -0.39 23.08 -38.81
C LEU A 534 0.77 22.18 -38.34
N LYS A 535 1.96 22.76 -38.15
CA LYS A 535 3.13 22.01 -37.69
C LYS A 535 2.91 21.51 -36.27
N ARG A 536 3.46 20.35 -35.96
CA ARG A 536 3.47 19.82 -34.60
C ARG A 536 4.21 20.74 -33.66
N THR A 537 3.59 21.11 -32.54
CA THR A 537 4.16 21.99 -31.51
C THR A 537 3.99 21.40 -30.12
N TYR A 538 4.81 21.86 -29.18
CA TYR A 538 4.63 21.54 -27.76
C TYR A 538 3.75 22.60 -27.10
N ALA A 539 3.06 22.21 -26.03
CA ALA A 539 2.29 23.13 -25.22
C ALA A 539 3.24 24.02 -24.41
N TRP A 540 2.97 25.32 -24.37
CA TRP A 540 3.78 26.28 -23.61
C TRP A 540 2.91 27.46 -23.15
N SER A 541 3.53 28.54 -22.68
CA SER A 541 2.84 29.76 -22.24
C SER A 541 1.98 30.43 -23.31
N GLU A 542 2.24 30.17 -24.60
CA GLU A 542 1.50 30.76 -25.71
C GLU A 542 0.27 29.95 -26.14
N GLY A 543 0.11 28.71 -25.68
CA GLY A 543 -1.06 27.89 -26.03
C GLY A 543 -0.84 26.38 -25.93
N ALA A 544 -1.93 25.64 -26.15
CA ALA A 544 -1.95 24.19 -26.31
C ALA A 544 -1.10 23.74 -27.51
N GLY A 545 -0.47 22.57 -27.40
CA GLY A 545 0.38 21.99 -28.43
C GLY A 545 -0.43 21.37 -29.58
N ILE A 546 0.03 21.56 -30.80
CA ILE A 546 -0.58 20.97 -32.01
C ILE A 546 0.02 19.57 -32.23
N LEU A 547 -0.84 18.56 -32.34
CA LEU A 547 -0.43 17.17 -32.56
C LEU A 547 -0.20 16.82 -34.04
N GLY A 548 -0.60 17.73 -34.93
CA GLY A 548 -0.74 17.55 -36.37
C GLY A 548 -2.22 17.69 -36.76
N ALA A 549 -2.48 17.88 -38.05
CA ALA A 549 -3.82 18.04 -38.56
C ALA A 549 -4.62 16.73 -38.47
N HIS A 550 -5.90 16.81 -38.14
CA HIS A 550 -6.87 15.77 -38.43
C HIS A 550 -7.58 16.13 -39.73
N LEU A 551 -7.41 15.34 -40.78
CA LEU A 551 -8.12 15.55 -42.04
C LEU A 551 -9.39 14.72 -42.05
N GLU A 552 -10.55 15.38 -41.97
CA GLU A 552 -11.84 14.72 -42.05
C GLU A 552 -12.34 14.79 -43.50
N GLY A 553 -11.98 13.77 -44.29
CA GLY A 553 -12.14 13.77 -45.74
C GLY A 553 -10.91 14.29 -46.51
N PRO A 554 -11.02 14.53 -47.83
CA PRO A 554 -12.26 14.54 -48.64
C PRO A 554 -12.73 13.17 -49.12
N PHE A 555 -11.99 12.10 -48.80
CA PHE A 555 -12.27 10.73 -49.23
C PHE A 555 -13.38 10.06 -48.40
N ILE A 556 -14.60 10.55 -48.56
CA ILE A 556 -15.76 10.14 -47.77
C ILE A 556 -16.94 9.73 -48.67
N SER A 557 -17.94 9.09 -48.08
CA SER A 557 -19.17 8.73 -48.80
C SER A 557 -20.03 9.95 -49.09
N ALA A 558 -20.48 10.11 -50.33
CA ALA A 558 -21.38 11.19 -50.73
C ALA A 558 -22.70 11.17 -49.94
N ASP A 559 -23.22 9.97 -49.64
CA ASP A 559 -24.48 9.78 -48.89
C ASP A 559 -24.36 10.13 -47.41
N LYS A 560 -23.13 10.16 -46.89
CA LYS A 560 -22.81 10.41 -45.47
C LYS A 560 -21.89 11.61 -45.31
N ARG A 561 -21.97 12.57 -46.23
CA ARG A 561 -21.13 13.78 -46.20
C ARG A 561 -21.41 14.71 -45.02
N GLY A 562 -22.62 14.70 -44.44
CA GLY A 562 -22.98 15.67 -43.40
C GLY A 562 -22.79 17.12 -43.87
N CYS A 563 -22.06 17.92 -43.10
CA CYS A 563 -21.75 19.32 -43.41
C CYS A 563 -20.62 19.54 -44.42
N HIS A 564 -20.02 18.47 -44.95
CA HIS A 564 -18.90 18.57 -45.89
C HIS A 564 -19.38 19.09 -47.27
N PRO A 565 -18.61 19.97 -47.94
CA PRO A 565 -18.96 20.50 -49.26
C PRO A 565 -19.04 19.41 -50.32
N GLU A 566 -20.24 19.21 -50.87
CA GLU A 566 -20.56 18.10 -51.79
C GLU A 566 -19.65 18.07 -53.01
N GLN A 567 -19.37 19.24 -53.60
CA GLN A 567 -18.54 19.39 -54.80
C GLN A 567 -17.06 19.06 -54.58
N LEU A 568 -16.61 18.90 -53.34
CA LEU A 568 -15.23 18.58 -52.99
C LEU A 568 -15.07 17.13 -52.48
N VAL A 569 -16.16 16.38 -52.33
CA VAL A 569 -16.10 14.97 -51.91
C VAL A 569 -15.47 14.12 -53.01
N ILE A 570 -14.51 13.29 -52.64
CA ILE A 570 -13.82 12.36 -53.54
C ILE A 570 -14.24 10.93 -53.19
N THR A 571 -14.88 10.24 -54.14
CA THR A 571 -15.48 8.90 -53.93
C THR A 571 -14.67 7.72 -54.48
N SER A 572 -13.43 7.96 -54.92
CA SER A 572 -12.49 6.90 -55.33
C SER A 572 -11.05 7.38 -55.18
N PHE A 573 -10.15 6.50 -54.75
CA PHE A 573 -8.71 6.76 -54.72
C PHE A 573 -8.03 6.53 -56.08
N GLY A 574 -8.74 5.94 -57.05
CA GLY A 574 -8.21 5.58 -58.36
C GLY A 574 -7.22 4.42 -58.33
N SER A 575 -6.49 4.23 -59.43
CA SER A 575 -5.55 3.11 -59.60
C SER A 575 -4.25 3.25 -58.78
N ASN A 576 -3.91 4.47 -58.34
CA ASN A 576 -2.74 4.75 -57.52
C ASN A 576 -3.11 5.61 -56.29
N PRO A 577 -3.59 4.99 -55.21
CA PRO A 577 -4.05 5.72 -54.03
C PRO A 577 -2.98 6.63 -53.38
N ALA A 578 -1.71 6.25 -53.42
CA ALA A 578 -0.61 7.06 -52.87
C ALA A 578 -0.47 8.39 -53.63
N GLU A 579 -0.44 8.35 -54.96
CA GLU A 579 -0.36 9.54 -55.80
C GLU A 579 -1.60 10.43 -55.66
N THR A 580 -2.79 9.83 -55.55
CA THR A 580 -4.03 10.57 -55.30
C THR A 580 -3.99 11.30 -53.97
N ILE A 581 -3.53 10.65 -52.89
CA ILE A 581 -3.37 11.26 -51.57
C ILE A 581 -2.35 12.41 -51.60
N GLU A 582 -1.19 12.21 -52.24
CA GLU A 582 -0.17 13.24 -52.38
C GLU A 582 -0.64 14.42 -53.22
N LYS A 583 -1.41 14.18 -54.29
CA LYS A 583 -1.99 15.24 -55.11
C LYS A 583 -3.00 16.08 -54.32
N VAL A 584 -3.86 15.42 -53.53
CA VAL A 584 -4.92 16.10 -52.76
C VAL A 584 -4.36 16.83 -51.55
N TYR A 585 -3.54 16.19 -50.73
CA TYR A 585 -3.02 16.79 -49.50
C TYR A 585 -1.68 17.53 -49.70
N GLY A 586 -0.95 17.26 -50.78
CA GLY A 586 0.38 17.81 -51.03
C GLY A 586 1.48 17.14 -50.20
N SER A 587 1.23 16.88 -48.91
CA SER A 587 2.17 16.17 -48.03
C SER A 587 1.46 15.52 -46.84
N THR A 588 1.96 14.36 -46.42
CA THR A 588 1.51 13.66 -45.20
C THR A 588 2.24 14.08 -43.93
N LYS A 589 3.30 14.91 -44.03
CA LYS A 589 4.24 15.18 -42.93
C LYS A 589 3.60 15.77 -41.67
N ASN A 590 2.62 16.66 -41.81
CA ASN A 590 1.98 17.36 -40.68
C ASN A 590 0.61 16.78 -40.31
N ILE A 591 0.25 15.60 -40.84
CA ILE A 591 -1.05 14.97 -40.59
C ILE A 591 -0.91 14.00 -39.42
N ALA A 592 -1.77 14.11 -38.42
CA ALA A 592 -1.89 13.17 -37.32
C ALA A 592 -2.93 12.08 -37.61
N ILE A 593 -4.10 12.49 -38.12
CA ILE A 593 -5.25 11.61 -38.38
C ILE A 593 -5.81 11.89 -39.77
N VAL A 594 -6.21 10.85 -40.50
CA VAL A 594 -7.06 10.96 -41.69
C VAL A 594 -8.32 10.13 -41.46
N THR A 595 -9.49 10.76 -41.57
CA THR A 595 -10.78 10.08 -41.60
C THR A 595 -11.20 9.87 -43.05
N MET A 596 -11.54 8.62 -43.39
CA MET A 596 -12.00 8.24 -44.73
C MET A 596 -13.05 7.14 -44.70
N ALA A 597 -13.81 7.02 -45.78
CA ALA A 597 -14.81 5.99 -45.97
C ALA A 597 -14.15 4.68 -46.46
N PRO A 598 -14.24 3.56 -45.71
CA PRO A 598 -13.54 2.32 -46.04
C PRO A 598 -14.15 1.55 -47.23
N GLU A 599 -15.36 1.89 -47.66
CA GLU A 599 -16.01 1.27 -48.82
C GLU A 599 -15.52 1.82 -50.17
N LEU A 600 -14.74 2.92 -50.18
CA LEU A 600 -14.27 3.53 -51.42
C LEU A 600 -13.26 2.63 -52.14
N GLU A 601 -13.28 2.68 -53.47
CA GLU A 601 -12.32 1.95 -54.29
C GLU A 601 -10.88 2.44 -54.00
N GLY A 602 -9.98 1.50 -53.70
CA GLY A 602 -8.58 1.78 -53.33
C GLY A 602 -8.36 2.18 -51.87
N ALA A 603 -9.39 2.16 -51.01
CA ALA A 603 -9.28 2.55 -49.60
C ALA A 603 -8.29 1.68 -48.81
N GLN A 604 -8.23 0.38 -49.09
CA GLN A 604 -7.33 -0.54 -48.38
C GLN A 604 -5.85 -0.19 -48.63
N GLU A 605 -5.47 0.08 -49.86
CA GLU A 605 -4.12 0.49 -50.25
C GLU A 605 -3.79 1.90 -49.73
N ALA A 606 -4.78 2.81 -49.75
CA ALA A 606 -4.67 4.13 -49.14
C ALA A 606 -4.36 4.05 -47.64
N ILE A 607 -5.09 3.20 -46.89
CA ILE A 607 -4.87 2.98 -45.46
C ILE A 607 -3.44 2.50 -45.22
N LYS A 608 -2.98 1.48 -45.97
CA LYS A 608 -1.62 0.93 -45.82
C LYS A 608 -0.55 1.99 -46.08
N TYR A 609 -0.73 2.82 -47.11
CA TYR A 609 0.18 3.92 -47.43
C TYR A 609 0.24 4.97 -46.31
N LEU A 610 -0.91 5.42 -45.80
CA LEU A 610 -0.98 6.41 -44.72
C LEU A 610 -0.39 5.90 -43.41
N VAL A 611 -0.69 4.64 -43.06
CA VAL A 611 -0.12 3.98 -41.87
C VAL A 611 1.39 3.86 -42.00
N ALA A 612 1.91 3.49 -43.17
CA ALA A 612 3.35 3.44 -43.44
C ALA A 612 4.02 4.83 -43.35
N ALA A 613 3.28 5.91 -43.64
CA ALA A 613 3.72 7.28 -43.45
C ALA A 613 3.64 7.76 -41.98
N GLY A 614 3.17 6.93 -41.04
CA GLY A 614 3.03 7.25 -39.62
C GLY A 614 1.76 8.02 -39.27
N THR A 615 0.78 8.07 -40.17
CA THR A 615 -0.53 8.72 -39.96
C THR A 615 -1.52 7.72 -39.36
N THR A 616 -2.29 8.16 -38.37
CA THR A 616 -3.41 7.37 -37.85
C THR A 616 -4.57 7.43 -38.83
N VAL A 617 -5.08 6.28 -39.25
CA VAL A 617 -6.26 6.25 -40.13
C VAL A 617 -7.50 5.93 -39.31
N SER A 618 -8.52 6.75 -39.50
CA SER A 618 -9.85 6.60 -38.93
C SER A 618 -10.88 6.31 -40.02
N VAL A 619 -11.89 5.52 -39.70
CA VAL A 619 -13.04 5.27 -40.59
C VAL A 619 -14.24 6.09 -40.16
N GLY A 620 -14.89 6.77 -41.10
CA GLY A 620 -15.97 7.71 -40.80
C GLY A 620 -16.64 8.23 -42.06
N HIS A 621 -17.74 8.96 -41.92
CA HIS A 621 -18.50 9.52 -43.05
C HIS A 621 -18.79 8.48 -44.14
N SER A 622 -19.37 7.35 -43.72
CA SER A 622 -19.35 6.10 -44.47
C SER A 622 -20.68 5.36 -44.44
N SER A 623 -21.08 4.84 -45.60
CA SER A 623 -22.19 3.92 -45.79
C SER A 623 -21.74 2.45 -45.77
N ALA A 624 -20.50 2.19 -45.33
CA ALA A 624 -19.93 0.85 -45.32
C ALA A 624 -20.75 -0.13 -44.47
N LYS A 625 -20.89 -1.33 -45.04
CA LYS A 625 -21.22 -2.55 -44.32
C LYS A 625 -20.06 -2.95 -43.39
N LEU A 626 -20.29 -3.95 -42.53
CA LEU A 626 -19.25 -4.41 -41.59
C LEU A 626 -17.96 -4.88 -42.31
N GLY A 627 -18.08 -5.61 -43.42
CA GLY A 627 -16.95 -6.21 -44.14
C GLY A 627 -15.84 -5.23 -44.55
N PRO A 628 -16.13 -4.15 -45.29
CA PRO A 628 -15.14 -3.11 -45.60
C PRO A 628 -14.51 -2.46 -44.36
N GLY A 629 -15.28 -2.26 -43.28
CA GLY A 629 -14.75 -1.78 -42.01
C GLY A 629 -13.73 -2.74 -41.39
N GLU A 630 -14.00 -4.05 -41.40
CA GLU A 630 -13.07 -5.07 -40.91
C GLU A 630 -11.79 -5.15 -41.77
N MET A 631 -11.94 -4.99 -43.09
CA MET A 631 -10.81 -4.89 -44.01
C MET A 631 -9.96 -3.65 -43.72
N ALA A 632 -10.58 -2.52 -43.36
CA ALA A 632 -9.87 -1.31 -42.99
C ALA A 632 -9.05 -1.50 -41.71
N VAL A 633 -9.64 -2.10 -40.66
CA VAL A 633 -8.95 -2.40 -39.40
C VAL A 633 -7.76 -3.34 -39.63
N THR A 634 -7.96 -4.43 -40.37
CA THR A 634 -6.88 -5.37 -40.73
C THR A 634 -5.82 -4.76 -41.66
N SER A 635 -6.12 -3.64 -42.31
CA SER A 635 -5.16 -2.88 -43.11
C SER A 635 -4.44 -1.79 -42.31
N GLY A 636 -4.81 -1.59 -41.04
CA GLY A 636 -4.14 -0.69 -40.10
C GLY A 636 -4.95 0.52 -39.65
N ALA A 637 -6.23 0.66 -40.04
CA ALA A 637 -7.10 1.69 -39.47
C ALA A 637 -7.34 1.40 -37.97
N LYS A 638 -7.27 2.44 -37.13
CA LYS A 638 -7.28 2.30 -35.66
C LYS A 638 -8.40 3.07 -34.96
N MET A 639 -9.15 3.89 -35.68
CA MET A 639 -10.16 4.76 -35.09
C MET A 639 -11.46 4.75 -35.88
N ILE A 640 -12.59 5.01 -35.21
CA ILE A 640 -13.84 5.43 -35.83
C ILE A 640 -14.07 6.90 -35.51
N THR A 641 -14.36 7.70 -36.54
CA THR A 641 -14.72 9.12 -36.43
C THR A 641 -16.14 9.32 -36.91
N HIS A 642 -16.98 10.06 -36.22
CA HIS A 642 -17.28 10.17 -34.79
C HIS A 642 -18.47 9.24 -34.51
N LEU A 643 -18.31 8.22 -33.65
CA LEU A 643 -19.22 7.07 -33.54
C LEU A 643 -20.71 7.47 -33.54
N PHE A 644 -21.53 6.76 -34.33
CA PHE A 644 -22.95 6.98 -34.65
C PHE A 644 -23.26 8.10 -35.66
N ASN A 645 -22.49 9.17 -35.73
CA ASN A 645 -22.82 10.31 -36.59
C ASN A 645 -22.21 10.13 -37.99
N ALA A 646 -22.92 10.60 -39.02
CA ALA A 646 -22.52 10.47 -40.43
C ALA A 646 -22.11 9.04 -40.84
N MET A 647 -22.80 8.01 -40.35
CA MET A 647 -22.55 6.62 -40.74
C MET A 647 -23.84 5.85 -41.00
N GLN A 648 -23.72 4.63 -41.52
CA GLN A 648 -24.85 3.72 -41.65
C GLN A 648 -25.44 3.37 -40.27
N SER A 649 -26.77 3.44 -40.14
CA SER A 649 -27.45 3.07 -38.89
C SER A 649 -27.26 1.59 -38.57
N TYR A 650 -27.13 1.27 -37.28
CA TYR A 650 -26.98 -0.11 -36.83
C TYR A 650 -28.19 -0.98 -37.23
N HIS A 651 -27.92 -2.12 -37.84
CA HIS A 651 -28.94 -3.10 -38.20
C HIS A 651 -28.49 -4.52 -37.83
N HIS A 652 -29.35 -5.33 -37.23
CA HIS A 652 -28.98 -6.66 -36.69
C HIS A 652 -28.38 -7.65 -37.71
N ARG A 653 -28.75 -7.54 -38.99
CA ARG A 653 -28.16 -8.36 -40.09
C ARG A 653 -26.82 -7.85 -40.62
N ASP A 654 -26.60 -6.55 -40.49
CA ASP A 654 -25.37 -5.90 -40.95
C ASP A 654 -25.16 -4.65 -40.09
N PRO A 655 -24.30 -4.74 -39.08
CA PRO A 655 -24.17 -3.69 -38.08
C PRO A 655 -23.33 -2.49 -38.59
N GLY A 656 -22.85 -2.51 -39.84
CA GLY A 656 -22.02 -1.45 -40.40
C GLY A 656 -20.75 -1.19 -39.58
N LEU A 657 -20.26 0.06 -39.60
CA LEU A 657 -19.07 0.44 -38.82
C LEU A 657 -19.27 0.35 -37.30
N ILE A 658 -20.50 0.52 -36.80
CA ILE A 658 -20.80 0.37 -35.36
C ILE A 658 -20.52 -1.07 -34.91
N GLY A 659 -20.70 -2.07 -35.79
CA GLY A 659 -20.38 -3.46 -35.49
C GLY A 659 -18.91 -3.73 -35.21
N LEU A 660 -17.99 -2.85 -35.64
CA LEU A 660 -16.57 -3.01 -35.39
C LEU A 660 -16.23 -3.01 -33.90
N LEU A 661 -17.06 -2.37 -33.05
CA LEU A 661 -16.88 -2.38 -31.60
C LEU A 661 -16.86 -3.81 -30.99
N THR A 662 -17.44 -4.78 -31.69
CA THR A 662 -17.52 -6.19 -31.27
C THR A 662 -16.97 -7.17 -32.31
N SER A 663 -16.32 -6.66 -33.36
CA SER A 663 -15.84 -7.51 -34.45
C SER A 663 -14.69 -8.39 -33.97
N SER A 664 -14.72 -9.67 -34.35
CA SER A 664 -13.62 -10.62 -34.14
C SER A 664 -12.30 -10.25 -34.85
N LYS A 665 -12.33 -9.26 -35.74
CA LYS A 665 -11.15 -8.74 -36.44
C LYS A 665 -10.43 -7.65 -35.65
N VAL A 666 -11.08 -7.07 -34.64
CA VAL A 666 -10.43 -6.21 -33.66
C VAL A 666 -9.69 -7.12 -32.67
N THR A 667 -8.38 -6.96 -32.64
CA THR A 667 -7.45 -7.82 -31.87
C THR A 667 -6.45 -6.93 -31.13
N PRO A 668 -5.72 -7.41 -30.12
CA PRO A 668 -4.64 -6.64 -29.51
C PRO A 668 -3.59 -6.14 -30.53
N GLU A 669 -3.38 -6.88 -31.62
CA GLU A 669 -2.50 -6.49 -32.73
C GLU A 669 -3.11 -5.39 -33.61
N HIS A 670 -4.44 -5.35 -33.70
CA HIS A 670 -5.21 -4.36 -34.46
C HIS A 670 -6.25 -3.69 -33.54
N PRO A 671 -5.79 -2.87 -32.56
CA PRO A 671 -6.69 -2.25 -31.60
C PRO A 671 -7.57 -1.21 -32.29
N LEU A 672 -8.80 -1.08 -31.81
CA LEU A 672 -9.78 -0.13 -32.33
C LEU A 672 -10.22 0.83 -31.24
N TYR A 673 -10.03 2.11 -31.53
CA TYR A 673 -10.57 3.22 -30.77
C TYR A 673 -11.74 3.86 -31.51
N TYR A 674 -12.50 4.71 -30.83
CA TYR A 674 -13.56 5.49 -31.45
C TYR A 674 -13.72 6.83 -30.73
N GLY A 675 -13.76 7.90 -31.52
CA GLY A 675 -14.14 9.22 -31.03
C GLY A 675 -15.64 9.26 -30.80
N ILE A 676 -16.07 9.76 -29.64
CA ILE A 676 -17.48 9.97 -29.34
C ILE A 676 -17.72 11.37 -28.75
N ILE A 677 -18.73 12.05 -29.29
CA ILE A 677 -19.16 13.37 -28.84
C ILE A 677 -20.15 13.18 -27.70
N SER A 678 -19.72 13.50 -26.48
CA SER A 678 -20.53 13.35 -25.26
C SER A 678 -21.13 14.68 -24.83
N ASP A 679 -21.95 15.29 -25.68
CA ASP A 679 -22.63 16.56 -25.37
C ASP A 679 -24.13 16.43 -25.03
N GLY A 680 -24.69 15.23 -25.22
CA GLY A 680 -26.11 14.93 -25.02
C GLY A 680 -27.00 15.32 -26.20
N ILE A 681 -26.43 15.86 -27.28
CA ILE A 681 -27.13 16.32 -28.48
C ILE A 681 -26.76 15.44 -29.66
N HIS A 682 -25.48 15.32 -29.98
CA HIS A 682 -24.98 14.47 -31.07
C HIS A 682 -25.12 12.99 -30.71
N THR A 683 -24.84 12.66 -29.44
CA THR A 683 -24.99 11.29 -28.95
C THR A 683 -25.94 11.27 -27.75
N HIS A 684 -27.08 10.60 -27.93
CA HIS A 684 -28.02 10.35 -26.84
C HIS A 684 -27.40 9.48 -25.74
N ASP A 685 -27.77 9.71 -24.47
CA ASP A 685 -27.22 9.00 -23.31
C ASP A 685 -27.26 7.46 -23.43
N SER A 686 -28.34 6.92 -23.99
CA SER A 686 -28.44 5.47 -24.23
C SER A 686 -27.42 4.97 -25.24
N ALA A 687 -27.07 5.75 -26.27
CA ALA A 687 -26.03 5.39 -27.22
C ALA A 687 -24.63 5.50 -26.60
N LEU A 688 -24.38 6.53 -25.76
CA LEU A 688 -23.17 6.64 -24.95
C LEU A 688 -22.99 5.39 -24.07
N ARG A 689 -24.05 4.96 -23.38
CA ARG A 689 -24.05 3.73 -22.58
C ARG A 689 -23.77 2.49 -23.41
N ILE A 690 -24.38 2.34 -24.59
CA ILE A 690 -24.13 1.19 -25.47
C ILE A 690 -22.66 1.16 -25.85
N ALA A 691 -22.09 2.26 -26.34
CA ALA A 691 -20.69 2.31 -26.74
C ALA A 691 -19.76 1.97 -25.56
N TYR A 692 -19.95 2.64 -24.42
CA TYR A 692 -19.16 2.43 -23.20
C TYR A 692 -19.16 0.97 -22.73
N HIS A 693 -20.32 0.31 -22.65
CA HIS A 693 -20.39 -1.07 -22.17
C HIS A 693 -19.91 -2.09 -23.21
N THR A 694 -19.87 -1.72 -24.49
CA THR A 694 -19.50 -2.63 -25.58
C THR A 694 -17.99 -2.69 -25.78
N ASN A 695 -17.31 -1.54 -25.80
CA ASN A 695 -15.86 -1.45 -25.98
C ASN A 695 -15.28 -0.30 -25.12
N PRO A 696 -15.22 -0.46 -23.80
CA PRO A 696 -14.72 0.61 -22.91
C PRO A 696 -13.27 1.00 -23.22
N ASP A 697 -12.42 0.06 -23.60
CA ASP A 697 -11.00 0.34 -23.85
C ASP A 697 -10.78 1.25 -25.07
N GLY A 698 -11.68 1.17 -26.06
CA GLY A 698 -11.61 1.98 -27.29
C GLY A 698 -12.18 3.40 -27.18
N LEU A 699 -12.91 3.75 -26.12
CA LEU A 699 -13.61 5.04 -26.04
C LEU A 699 -12.65 6.23 -25.91
N ILE A 700 -12.68 7.15 -26.87
CA ILE A 700 -11.99 8.45 -26.81
C ILE A 700 -13.03 9.56 -26.83
N LEU A 701 -12.94 10.48 -25.87
CA LEU A 701 -13.75 11.69 -25.90
C LEU A 701 -13.16 12.66 -26.91
N VAL A 702 -14.01 13.15 -27.80
CA VAL A 702 -13.73 14.25 -28.72
C VAL A 702 -14.78 15.33 -28.51
N THR A 703 -14.41 16.59 -28.73
CA THR A 703 -15.41 17.66 -28.73
C THR A 703 -16.14 17.70 -30.05
N ASP A 704 -15.42 17.48 -31.16
CA ASP A 704 -15.89 17.84 -32.51
C ASP A 704 -16.41 19.28 -32.54
N ALA A 705 -15.78 20.14 -31.75
CA ALA A 705 -16.25 21.49 -31.58
C ALA A 705 -15.94 22.34 -32.81
N ILE A 706 -16.90 23.18 -33.17
CA ILE A 706 -16.78 24.13 -34.28
C ILE A 706 -16.36 25.50 -33.76
N ALA A 707 -16.13 26.44 -34.68
CA ALA A 707 -15.74 27.81 -34.37
C ALA A 707 -16.66 28.53 -33.36
N ALA A 708 -17.89 28.06 -33.15
CA ALA A 708 -18.80 28.55 -32.12
C ALA A 708 -18.45 28.18 -30.67
N LEU A 709 -17.49 27.27 -30.42
CA LEU A 709 -17.03 26.98 -29.06
C LEU A 709 -16.59 28.26 -28.36
N GLY A 710 -17.16 28.55 -27.18
CA GLY A 710 -16.84 29.74 -26.40
C GLY A 710 -17.44 31.05 -26.94
N MET A 711 -18.27 31.00 -27.99
CA MET A 711 -19.06 32.14 -28.46
C MET A 711 -20.38 32.25 -27.67
N PRO A 712 -20.94 33.46 -27.49
CA PRO A 712 -22.23 33.64 -26.83
C PRO A 712 -23.39 33.12 -27.71
N ASP A 713 -24.55 32.88 -27.11
CA ASP A 713 -25.78 32.57 -27.85
C ASP A 713 -26.10 33.66 -28.90
N GLY A 714 -26.54 33.24 -30.08
CA GLY A 714 -26.86 34.15 -31.18
C GLY A 714 -26.64 33.56 -32.57
N VAL A 715 -26.80 34.42 -33.57
CA VAL A 715 -26.54 34.09 -34.97
C VAL A 715 -25.10 34.46 -35.31
N HIS A 716 -24.31 33.47 -35.71
CA HIS A 716 -22.91 33.64 -36.06
C HIS A 716 -22.66 33.23 -37.50
N LYS A 717 -21.76 33.93 -38.17
CA LYS A 717 -21.31 33.57 -39.52
C LYS A 717 -19.95 32.90 -39.41
N LEU A 718 -19.90 31.61 -39.73
CA LEU A 718 -18.68 30.80 -39.74
C LEU A 718 -18.34 30.44 -41.20
N GLY A 719 -17.32 31.10 -41.75
CA GLY A 719 -16.98 30.99 -43.17
C GLY A 719 -18.15 31.41 -44.07
N THR A 720 -18.61 30.50 -44.93
CA THR A 720 -19.76 30.72 -45.81
C THR A 720 -21.10 30.35 -45.18
N GLN A 721 -21.11 29.74 -44.00
CA GLN A 721 -22.30 29.22 -43.34
C GLN A 721 -22.76 30.14 -42.22
N THR A 722 -24.08 30.32 -42.09
CA THR A 722 -24.70 31.00 -40.95
C THR A 722 -25.18 29.92 -39.98
N ILE A 723 -24.88 30.06 -38.70
CA ILE A 723 -25.29 29.13 -37.65
C ILE A 723 -26.02 29.86 -36.52
N HIS A 724 -26.97 29.17 -35.91
CA HIS A 724 -27.69 29.62 -34.72
C HIS A 724 -27.18 28.83 -33.52
N VAL A 725 -26.60 29.53 -32.55
CA VAL A 725 -26.09 28.96 -31.30
C VAL A 725 -27.09 29.27 -30.19
N LYS A 726 -27.53 28.23 -29.50
CA LYS A 726 -28.40 28.33 -28.32
C LYS A 726 -27.98 27.28 -27.29
N GLY A 727 -27.38 27.72 -26.19
CA GLY A 727 -26.81 26.81 -25.18
C GLY A 727 -25.70 25.96 -25.80
N PHE A 728 -25.86 24.62 -25.75
CA PHE A 728 -24.89 23.68 -26.33
C PHE A 728 -25.22 23.24 -27.77
N GLU A 729 -26.25 23.82 -28.39
CA GLU A 729 -26.70 23.44 -29.72
C GLU A 729 -26.28 24.47 -30.77
N ALA A 730 -25.67 24.00 -31.87
CA ALA A 730 -25.36 24.80 -33.06
C ALA A 730 -26.02 24.21 -34.30
N LYS A 731 -26.96 24.94 -34.90
CA LYS A 731 -27.71 24.52 -36.09
C LYS A 731 -27.39 25.40 -37.30
N LEU A 732 -27.32 24.78 -38.47
CA LEU A 732 -27.18 25.50 -39.73
C LEU A 732 -28.47 26.27 -40.06
N ASP A 733 -28.33 27.54 -40.44
CA ASP A 733 -29.44 28.42 -40.77
C ASP A 733 -30.35 27.84 -41.86
N GLY A 734 -31.66 27.97 -41.66
CA GLY A 734 -32.69 27.40 -42.55
C GLY A 734 -32.82 25.87 -42.53
N THR A 735 -32.10 25.15 -41.67
CA THR A 735 -32.19 23.67 -41.56
C THR A 735 -32.29 23.18 -40.12
N ASN A 736 -32.60 21.89 -39.94
CA ASN A 736 -32.49 21.20 -38.64
C ASN A 736 -31.16 20.45 -38.47
N THR A 737 -30.20 20.66 -39.38
CA THR A 737 -28.91 19.96 -39.36
C THR A 737 -27.99 20.58 -38.31
N THR A 738 -27.45 19.75 -37.42
CA THR A 738 -26.41 20.16 -36.46
C THR A 738 -25.10 20.41 -37.20
N ALA A 739 -24.49 21.57 -36.99
CA ALA A 739 -23.26 21.97 -37.69
C ALA A 739 -21.97 21.42 -37.03
N GLY A 740 -22.09 20.88 -35.82
CA GLY A 740 -21.01 20.37 -34.96
C GLY A 740 -21.28 20.74 -33.49
N SER A 741 -20.37 20.40 -32.57
CA SER A 741 -20.56 20.68 -31.15
C SER A 741 -20.06 22.07 -30.74
N VAL A 742 -20.56 22.59 -29.62
CA VAL A 742 -19.98 23.74 -28.90
C VAL A 742 -19.59 23.38 -27.46
N ALA A 743 -19.58 22.07 -27.15
CA ALA A 743 -19.20 21.56 -25.85
C ALA A 743 -17.68 21.61 -25.62
N SER A 744 -17.27 21.98 -24.41
CA SER A 744 -15.88 21.89 -23.98
C SER A 744 -15.51 20.50 -23.47
N MET A 745 -14.23 20.14 -23.50
CA MET A 745 -13.76 18.83 -23.01
C MET A 745 -14.18 18.54 -21.55
N PRO A 746 -14.09 19.48 -20.57
CA PRO A 746 -14.61 19.25 -19.21
C PRO A 746 -16.10 18.95 -19.17
N TYR A 747 -16.90 19.60 -20.03
CA TYR A 747 -18.32 19.30 -20.14
C TYR A 747 -18.54 17.88 -20.68
N CYS A 748 -17.82 17.48 -21.74
CA CYS A 748 -17.90 16.13 -22.30
C CYS A 748 -17.56 15.05 -21.26
N ILE A 749 -16.52 15.28 -20.44
CA ILE A 749 -16.11 14.38 -19.35
C ILE A 749 -17.23 14.26 -18.31
N ARG A 750 -17.76 15.38 -17.80
CA ARG A 750 -18.88 15.38 -16.84
C ARG A 750 -20.11 14.67 -17.40
N HIS A 751 -20.44 14.94 -18.65
CA HIS A 751 -21.59 14.36 -19.30
C HIS A 751 -21.43 12.85 -19.48
N LEU A 752 -20.23 12.37 -19.84
CA LEU A 752 -19.95 10.94 -19.94
C LEU A 752 -20.17 10.24 -18.60
N ILE A 753 -19.63 10.80 -17.51
CA ILE A 753 -19.83 10.28 -16.14
C ILE A 753 -21.32 10.22 -15.82
N LYS A 754 -22.05 11.32 -16.05
CA LYS A 754 -23.49 11.41 -15.77
C LYS A 754 -24.31 10.40 -16.58
N ALA A 755 -24.04 10.25 -17.87
CA ALA A 755 -24.82 9.41 -18.78
C ALA A 755 -24.54 7.91 -18.56
N THR A 756 -23.30 7.55 -18.25
CA THR A 756 -22.85 6.14 -18.19
C THR A 756 -22.71 5.59 -16.77
N GLY A 757 -22.51 6.45 -15.76
CA GLY A 757 -22.15 6.02 -14.41
C GLY A 757 -20.71 5.53 -14.29
N CYS A 758 -19.85 5.77 -15.28
CA CYS A 758 -18.44 5.40 -15.20
C CYS A 758 -17.71 6.22 -14.14
N THR A 759 -16.58 5.68 -13.65
CA THR A 759 -15.72 6.36 -12.69
C THR A 759 -15.08 7.61 -13.30
N ILE A 760 -14.78 8.63 -12.49
CA ILE A 760 -14.08 9.84 -12.95
C ILE A 760 -12.73 9.51 -13.60
N GLU A 761 -12.02 8.51 -13.09
CA GLU A 761 -10.73 8.04 -13.63
C GLU A 761 -10.86 7.59 -15.07
N TYR A 762 -11.84 6.73 -15.35
CA TYR A 762 -12.13 6.26 -16.70
C TYR A 762 -12.48 7.41 -17.65
N ALA A 763 -13.30 8.36 -17.21
CA ALA A 763 -13.71 9.50 -18.03
C ALA A 763 -12.52 10.41 -18.35
N LEU A 764 -11.66 10.70 -17.36
CA LEU A 764 -10.42 11.45 -17.54
C LEU A 764 -9.43 10.71 -18.46
N GLN A 765 -9.27 9.39 -18.30
CA GLN A 765 -8.42 8.57 -19.18
C GLN A 765 -8.89 8.60 -20.64
N SER A 766 -10.20 8.72 -20.86
CA SER A 766 -10.80 8.85 -22.20
C SER A 766 -10.49 10.18 -22.89
N ALA A 767 -10.05 11.20 -22.13
CA ALA A 767 -9.59 12.49 -22.63
C ALA A 767 -8.06 12.71 -22.48
N THR A 768 -7.31 11.70 -22.00
CA THR A 768 -5.86 11.83 -21.71
C THR A 768 -5.06 10.65 -22.26
N HIS A 769 -5.04 9.53 -21.53
CA HIS A 769 -4.21 8.36 -21.83
C HIS A 769 -4.64 7.66 -23.13
N LYS A 770 -5.94 7.49 -23.38
CA LYS A 770 -6.45 6.79 -24.56
C LYS A 770 -6.15 7.53 -25.88
N PRO A 771 -6.44 8.84 -26.03
CA PRO A 771 -6.00 9.58 -27.22
C PRO A 771 -4.48 9.63 -27.37
N ALA A 772 -3.71 9.67 -26.28
CA ALA A 772 -2.25 9.55 -26.36
C ALA A 772 -1.79 8.17 -26.85
N THR A 773 -2.50 7.10 -26.46
CA THR A 773 -2.21 5.72 -26.89
C THR A 773 -2.53 5.53 -28.37
N LEU A 774 -3.68 6.04 -28.83
CA LEU A 774 -4.05 6.05 -30.24
C LEU A 774 -2.93 6.63 -31.12
N LEU A 775 -2.40 7.79 -30.71
CA LEU A 775 -1.38 8.52 -31.46
C LEU A 775 0.06 8.05 -31.18
N GLY A 776 0.27 7.09 -30.28
CA GLY A 776 1.61 6.58 -29.93
C GLY A 776 2.49 7.60 -29.19
N ILE A 777 1.90 8.52 -28.42
CA ILE A 777 2.60 9.62 -27.74
C ILE A 777 2.63 9.50 -26.20
N THR A 778 2.22 8.34 -25.64
CA THR A 778 2.16 8.09 -24.18
C THR A 778 3.49 8.26 -23.44
N SER A 779 4.62 8.07 -24.13
CA SER A 779 5.97 8.33 -23.60
C SER A 779 6.25 9.81 -23.32
N LYS A 780 5.42 10.71 -23.84
CA LYS A 780 5.59 12.16 -23.72
C LYS A 780 4.38 12.87 -23.11
N LYS A 781 3.16 12.47 -23.45
CA LYS A 781 1.90 13.17 -23.16
C LYS A 781 0.78 12.20 -22.80
N GLY A 782 -0.30 12.73 -22.19
CA GLY A 782 -1.47 11.94 -21.79
C GLY A 782 -1.23 11.02 -20.58
N THR A 783 -0.04 11.09 -19.99
CA THR A 783 0.34 10.36 -18.77
C THR A 783 1.17 11.24 -17.87
N LEU A 784 1.18 10.93 -16.57
CA LEU A 784 2.06 11.55 -15.59
C LEU A 784 3.28 10.68 -15.25
N ALA A 785 3.69 9.79 -16.17
CA ALA A 785 4.78 8.86 -15.97
C ALA A 785 6.15 9.58 -15.88
N VAL A 786 7.13 8.95 -15.23
CA VAL A 786 8.49 9.47 -15.16
C VAL A 786 9.04 9.73 -16.57
N GLY A 787 9.64 10.91 -16.76
CA GLY A 787 10.20 11.35 -18.02
C GLY A 787 9.20 12.01 -18.98
N SER A 788 7.89 11.90 -18.74
CA SER A 788 6.89 12.59 -19.57
C SER A 788 6.98 14.11 -19.41
N ILE A 789 6.44 14.84 -20.39
CA ILE A 789 6.32 16.29 -20.30
C ILE A 789 5.27 16.60 -19.23
N ALA A 790 5.58 17.53 -18.34
CA ALA A 790 4.70 17.91 -17.24
C ALA A 790 3.53 18.81 -17.71
N ASP A 791 2.73 18.30 -18.65
CA ASP A 791 1.47 18.90 -19.08
C ASP A 791 0.33 18.29 -18.26
N PHE A 792 -0.28 19.08 -17.38
CA PHE A 792 -1.29 18.59 -16.44
C PHE A 792 -2.28 19.67 -16.04
N VAL A 793 -3.41 19.24 -15.49
CA VAL A 793 -4.48 20.10 -15.00
C VAL A 793 -4.76 19.79 -13.53
N LEU A 794 -5.08 20.83 -12.78
CA LEU A 794 -5.68 20.72 -11.46
C LEU A 794 -7.18 20.95 -11.60
N ILE A 795 -7.97 19.93 -11.24
CA ILE A 795 -9.43 19.95 -11.32
C ILE A 795 -10.04 19.57 -9.97
N ASP A 796 -11.25 20.02 -9.71
CA ASP A 796 -12.04 19.50 -8.59
C ASP A 796 -12.83 18.24 -8.98
N GLU A 797 -13.61 17.72 -8.04
CA GLU A 797 -14.45 16.52 -8.24
C GLU A 797 -15.56 16.70 -9.29
N ASN A 798 -15.91 17.95 -9.64
CA ASN A 798 -16.84 18.27 -10.71
C ASN A 798 -16.13 18.49 -12.06
N VAL A 799 -14.84 18.18 -12.15
CA VAL A 799 -14.01 18.38 -13.35
C VAL A 799 -13.92 19.87 -13.73
N ASP A 800 -14.13 20.78 -12.77
CA ASP A 800 -13.90 22.20 -13.03
C ASP A 800 -12.40 22.51 -12.96
N VAL A 801 -11.88 23.08 -14.04
CA VAL A 801 -10.46 23.41 -14.17
C VAL A 801 -10.11 24.58 -13.26
N LYS A 802 -9.23 24.33 -12.29
CA LYS A 802 -8.69 25.34 -11.37
C LYS A 802 -7.37 25.92 -11.87
N ALA A 803 -6.52 25.09 -12.46
CA ALA A 803 -5.28 25.54 -13.08
C ALA A 803 -4.82 24.57 -14.17
N THR A 804 -4.12 25.10 -15.17
CA THR A 804 -3.50 24.31 -16.25
C THR A 804 -2.01 24.60 -16.27
N PHE A 805 -1.22 23.53 -16.38
CA PHE A 805 0.23 23.57 -16.44
C PHE A 805 0.71 22.98 -17.77
N CYS A 806 1.59 23.69 -18.46
CA CYS A 806 2.29 23.22 -19.65
C CYS A 806 3.78 23.13 -19.33
N SER A 807 4.36 21.95 -19.48
CA SER A 807 5.76 21.65 -19.17
C SER A 807 6.17 22.19 -17.79
N GLY A 808 5.34 21.90 -16.78
CA GLY A 808 5.55 22.30 -15.39
C GLY A 808 5.20 23.76 -15.09
N SER A 809 4.92 24.57 -16.12
CA SER A 809 4.62 25.99 -15.97
C SER A 809 3.14 26.27 -15.91
N ARG A 810 2.69 27.05 -14.91
CA ARG A 810 1.29 27.45 -14.83
C ARG A 810 0.98 28.43 -15.97
N VAL A 811 0.02 28.07 -16.81
CA VAL A 811 -0.38 28.87 -17.99
C VAL A 811 -1.82 29.36 -17.89
N PHE A 812 -2.60 28.79 -16.98
CA PHE A 812 -3.95 29.23 -16.66
C PHE A 812 -4.22 29.03 -15.16
N LEU A 813 -4.91 30.00 -14.56
CA LEU A 813 -5.46 29.94 -13.22
C LEU A 813 -6.90 30.45 -13.29
N ASN A 814 -7.84 29.65 -12.80
CA ASN A 814 -9.19 30.10 -12.56
C ASN A 814 -9.22 30.94 -11.27
N LYS A 815 -9.68 32.18 -11.36
CA LYS A 815 -9.73 33.14 -10.24
C LYS A 815 -11.09 33.19 -9.55
N ASP A 816 -12.06 32.44 -10.06
CA ASP A 816 -13.46 32.45 -9.60
C ASP A 816 -13.76 31.32 -8.59
#